data_AF-A0A2N4XJ31-F1
#
_entry.id   AF-A0A2N4XJ31-F1
#
_cell.length_a   1.000
_cell.length_b   1.000
_cell.length_c   1.000
_cell.angle_alpha   90.00
_cell.angle_beta   90.00
_cell.angle_gamma   90.00
#
_symmetry.space_group_name_H-M   'P 1'
#
loop_
_entity.id
_entity.type
_entity.pdbx_description
1 polymer ?
#
loop_
_entity_poly.entity_id
_entity_poly.type
_entity_poly.pdbx_seq_one_letter_code
_entity_poly.pdbx_strand_id
1 'polypeptide(L)'
;MKKQIFLLISVLIFNISYAQSIEKLRCEYSENPLGLDTPKPRLSWQISSSTRGAKQTAYQILVADTEENLKKDNGNIWNSGLVKSAQSLWISYGGKPLESRKRYFWKVKIWNEKNKPTSFSNTAWWEMGLLQKTDWTAHWIGKKGTEGKPPKSVELQKEFQLNKRAVRARIYVTGLGAYHLIFNGKKVGQDYLTPGWTHYLKTVHYQTYEIDAEDLTIGTNFITATLGSGWWSSGLGWGGGKFAYSDGPNRLLFQMEMEFYDGSRQTVISDASWKTRLSPIVSNSLYNGEVYDGRLEYGKDWENATILDDSENKTTLFGPKPEDNRNEEAETFSTKNVKLIASVAPQIQVMHEIKAVKITEPRKGRYVFDFGQNLVGFTHLKVEGKAGKEIEMKFAELLTDKGLADQANLRSIRPTDKYILKGYGIEEWEPKFTYHGFRYVEVEGLPKKPDENTLVAKVIHNNVPFTGSFNTSNDLLNSIYKNITWGQRGNMHSVPTDCPQRDERLGWMGDAQIFAPTASYIMHMNGFFAKWVRDIADSQHSTGYVYDVNPKIVVGGPSKPAWGDALVIVPYRMYQFYGDKGIIEENYEAMKNWVEYLNNHPNTQQNGLYHFQAGDFYGYGDWVPVEKSPTKPIGGSYQFFSNKLLAEMAQIIGKTTDAQKYELVAQKAADKYNEFYFDAQSKNYEGKTQGANLIPLSLGITKPADRAAVAKNVAANVREKNDHLTTGFLSTEMLLPTLSDAGEHELAYKVAIQKTYPSWGYMVEKGATTMWELWNSDTEKPEGMNSRNHFAYGSIGEWFYAYLAGIKLDPQSAGFKHFIIAPMPAGDLKWVESRYVTGYGSIASGWNLQDTKFTLKVSVPANTSAQIQLPLAGKTNAIIKENNKPVLAGNKAPKIKIPGITFVKVENNKAIFEVLSGDYSFTVE
;
A
#
# COMPACT_ATOMS: atom_id res chain seq x y z
N MET A 1 -56.61 47.87 37.20
CA MET A 1 -57.85 48.03 36.41
C MET A 1 -57.47 48.02 34.93
N LYS A 2 -57.96 47.04 34.16
CA LYS A 2 -57.87 46.83 32.68
C LYS A 2 -56.46 46.56 32.11
N LYS A 3 -56.13 45.37 31.56
CA LYS A 3 -56.62 44.54 30.43
C LYS A 3 -56.07 44.94 29.04
N GLN A 4 -55.46 43.92 28.41
CA GLN A 4 -55.50 43.49 26.99
C GLN A 4 -54.45 44.05 26.01
N ILE A 5 -53.53 43.23 25.46
CA ILE A 5 -53.57 42.09 24.49
C ILE A 5 -53.16 42.59 23.09
N PHE A 6 -52.26 41.84 22.45
CA PHE A 6 -51.96 41.59 21.01
C PHE A 6 -50.43 41.43 20.88
N LEU A 7 -49.81 40.41 20.28
CA LEU A 7 -50.26 39.28 19.46
C LEU A 7 -49.08 38.28 19.33
N LEU A 8 -49.39 36.99 19.30
CA LEU A 8 -48.49 35.91 18.83
C LEU A 8 -47.88 36.24 17.46
N ILE A 9 -46.55 36.16 17.32
CA ILE A 9 -45.89 35.81 16.04
C ILE A 9 -44.83 34.75 16.30
N SER A 10 -45.23 33.51 16.02
CA SER A 10 -44.45 32.37 15.55
C SER A 10 -42.98 32.25 16.00
N VAL A 11 -42.80 31.37 16.99
CA VAL A 11 -41.61 30.53 17.14
C VAL A 11 -41.50 29.64 15.88
N LEU A 12 -40.79 30.12 14.85
CA LEU A 12 -40.22 29.28 13.81
C LEU A 12 -38.80 28.92 14.26
N ILE A 13 -38.71 27.98 15.21
CA ILE A 13 -37.50 27.19 15.34
C ILE A 13 -37.42 26.41 14.04
N PHE A 14 -36.55 26.85 13.13
CA PHE A 14 -36.04 25.98 12.09
C PHE A 14 -35.39 24.78 12.81
N ASN A 15 -36.16 23.72 12.99
CA ASN A 15 -35.61 22.37 13.03
C ASN A 15 -34.98 22.17 11.64
N ILE A 16 -33.74 22.64 11.47
CA ILE A 16 -32.88 22.10 10.44
C ILE A 16 -32.65 20.66 10.87
N SER A 17 -33.53 19.77 10.43
CA SER A 17 -33.25 18.35 10.34
C SER A 17 -31.99 18.26 9.49
N TYR A 18 -30.82 18.19 10.11
CA TYR A 18 -29.55 18.00 9.42
C TYR A 18 -29.69 16.76 8.54
N ALA A 19 -29.87 16.99 7.25
CA ALA A 19 -30.13 15.94 6.27
C ALA A 19 -28.85 15.13 6.07
N GLN A 20 -28.99 13.83 5.82
CA GLN A 20 -27.87 13.01 5.35
C GLN A 20 -27.27 13.66 4.09
N SER A 21 -25.95 13.83 4.04
CA SER A 21 -25.22 14.30 2.86
C SER A 21 -24.33 13.19 2.31
N ILE A 22 -24.03 13.29 1.02
CA ILE A 22 -23.19 12.31 0.31
C ILE A 22 -21.84 12.98 0.04
N GLU A 23 -20.77 12.28 0.37
CA GLU A 23 -19.41 12.78 0.22
C GLU A 23 -18.46 11.68 -0.26
N LYS A 24 -17.22 12.06 -0.57
CA LYS A 24 -16.13 11.12 -0.93
C LYS A 24 -16.53 10.14 -2.04
N LEU A 25 -17.02 10.69 -3.14
CA LEU A 25 -17.36 9.95 -4.35
C LEU A 25 -16.09 9.37 -4.98
N ARG A 26 -16.08 8.06 -5.20
CA ARG A 26 -14.95 7.35 -5.80
C ARG A 26 -15.41 6.52 -6.98
N CYS A 27 -14.54 6.46 -7.98
CA CYS A 27 -14.63 5.56 -9.12
C CYS A 27 -13.40 4.64 -9.05
N GLU A 28 -13.62 3.33 -9.03
CA GLU A 28 -12.60 2.36 -8.64
C GLU A 28 -11.96 2.74 -7.28
N TYR A 29 -10.64 2.86 -7.22
CA TYR A 29 -9.89 3.08 -5.98
C TYR A 29 -9.72 4.57 -5.61
N SER A 30 -10.16 5.51 -6.46
CA SER A 30 -9.74 6.93 -6.39
C SER A 30 -10.89 7.92 -6.57
N GLU A 31 -10.69 9.16 -6.11
CA GLU A 31 -11.55 10.30 -6.43
C GLU A 31 -11.16 10.86 -7.81
N ASN A 32 -12.14 11.06 -8.68
CA ASN A 32 -11.93 11.65 -10.02
C ASN A 32 -10.75 11.07 -10.83
N PRO A 33 -10.69 9.74 -11.03
CA PRO A 33 -9.54 9.12 -11.69
C PRO A 33 -9.44 9.52 -13.17
N LEU A 34 -8.22 9.79 -13.60
CA LEU A 34 -7.85 10.12 -14.98
C LEU A 34 -7.16 8.92 -15.64
N GLY A 35 -7.68 8.49 -16.79
CA GLY A 35 -7.10 7.41 -17.59
C GLY A 35 -7.46 6.02 -17.07
N LEU A 36 -8.74 5.73 -16.82
CA LEU A 36 -9.19 4.37 -16.45
C LEU A 36 -9.41 3.48 -17.66
N ASP A 37 -9.05 2.19 -17.55
CA ASP A 37 -9.32 1.19 -18.59
C ASP A 37 -10.45 0.19 -18.25
N THR A 38 -10.97 0.22 -17.01
CA THR A 38 -12.05 -0.70 -16.59
C THR A 38 -13.35 -0.35 -17.33
N PRO A 39 -13.91 -1.25 -18.19
CA PRO A 39 -15.09 -0.94 -18.99
C PRO A 39 -16.39 -0.78 -18.17
N LYS A 40 -16.41 -1.39 -16.97
CA LYS A 40 -17.51 -1.31 -16.02
C LYS A 40 -16.98 -0.80 -14.67
N PRO A 41 -16.56 0.48 -14.61
CA PRO A 41 -15.97 1.02 -13.40
C PRO A 41 -16.97 0.96 -12.23
N ARG A 42 -16.46 0.86 -11.02
CA ARG A 42 -17.24 0.66 -9.80
C ARG A 42 -17.30 1.94 -8.99
N LEU A 43 -18.50 2.33 -8.60
CA LEU A 43 -18.77 3.59 -7.93
C LEU A 43 -19.00 3.38 -6.43
N SER A 44 -18.43 4.24 -5.61
CA SER A 44 -18.56 4.22 -4.15
C SER A 44 -18.80 5.62 -3.61
N TRP A 45 -19.53 5.72 -2.49
CA TRP A 45 -19.77 6.98 -1.79
C TRP A 45 -19.91 6.77 -0.28
N GLN A 46 -19.51 7.80 0.47
CA GLN A 46 -19.73 7.90 1.91
C GLN A 46 -20.98 8.71 2.20
N ILE A 47 -21.55 8.47 3.37
CA ILE A 47 -22.73 9.18 3.87
C ILE A 47 -22.32 9.85 5.18
N SER A 48 -22.57 11.15 5.27
CA SER A 48 -22.35 11.94 6.47
C SER A 48 -23.69 12.29 7.10
N SER A 49 -23.77 12.17 8.42
CA SER A 49 -24.98 12.46 9.19
C SER A 49 -24.65 12.61 10.66
N SER A 50 -25.25 13.59 11.33
CA SER A 50 -25.25 13.72 12.79
C SER A 50 -26.35 12.90 13.47
N THR A 51 -27.24 12.26 12.68
CA THR A 51 -28.37 11.48 13.20
C THR A 51 -27.96 10.04 13.47
N ARG A 52 -28.24 9.54 14.68
CA ARG A 52 -28.08 8.11 15.02
C ARG A 52 -28.96 7.23 14.14
N GLY A 53 -28.41 6.11 13.70
CA GLY A 53 -29.11 5.15 12.84
C GLY A 53 -29.32 5.62 11.41
N ALA A 54 -28.63 6.67 10.98
CA ALA A 54 -28.59 7.09 9.59
C ALA A 54 -28.13 5.93 8.70
N LYS A 55 -28.97 5.58 7.73
CA LYS A 55 -28.72 4.54 6.72
C LYS A 55 -29.34 4.90 5.39
N GLN A 56 -28.87 4.24 4.34
CA GLN A 56 -29.44 4.27 3.00
C GLN A 56 -30.41 3.09 2.81
N THR A 57 -31.58 3.35 2.22
CA THR A 57 -32.54 2.30 1.80
C THR A 57 -32.60 2.12 0.28
N ALA A 58 -32.27 3.17 -0.48
CA ALA A 58 -32.17 3.13 -1.93
C ALA A 58 -31.19 4.18 -2.44
N TYR A 59 -30.76 4.06 -3.69
CA TYR A 59 -29.95 5.06 -4.39
C TYR A 59 -30.43 5.30 -5.83
N GLN A 60 -30.01 6.42 -6.41
CA GLN A 60 -30.10 6.70 -7.84
C GLN A 60 -28.80 7.36 -8.29
N ILE A 61 -28.15 6.77 -9.30
CA ILE A 61 -26.95 7.28 -9.95
C ILE A 61 -27.35 7.86 -11.31
N LEU A 62 -26.82 9.04 -11.61
CA LEU A 62 -26.85 9.64 -12.94
C LEU A 62 -25.42 9.74 -13.46
N VAL A 63 -25.21 9.35 -14.71
CA VAL A 63 -23.96 9.53 -15.45
C VAL A 63 -24.28 10.21 -16.77
N ALA A 64 -23.50 11.23 -17.10
CA ALA A 64 -23.58 11.96 -18.35
C ALA A 64 -22.20 12.10 -19.00
N ASP A 65 -22.18 12.31 -20.31
CA ASP A 65 -20.97 12.60 -21.10
C ASP A 65 -20.55 14.07 -21.05
N THR A 66 -21.40 14.95 -20.53
CA THR A 66 -21.09 16.35 -20.30
C THR A 66 -21.60 16.80 -18.94
N GLU A 67 -20.91 17.77 -18.34
CA GLU A 67 -21.35 18.35 -17.07
C GLU A 67 -22.69 19.10 -17.22
N GLU A 68 -22.96 19.71 -18.37
CA GLU A 68 -24.21 20.42 -18.65
C GLU A 68 -25.42 19.47 -18.64
N ASN A 69 -25.30 18.30 -19.29
CA ASN A 69 -26.33 17.27 -19.23
C ASN A 69 -26.58 16.85 -17.79
N LEU A 70 -25.52 16.61 -17.01
CA LEU A 70 -25.67 16.20 -15.62
C LEU A 70 -26.31 17.30 -14.75
N LYS A 71 -26.00 18.58 -14.97
CA LYS A 71 -26.61 19.72 -14.27
C LYS A 71 -28.13 19.80 -14.50
N LYS A 72 -28.60 19.36 -15.67
CA LYS A 72 -30.03 19.26 -16.03
C LYS A 72 -30.67 17.94 -15.59
N ASP A 73 -30.02 17.16 -14.71
CA ASP A 73 -30.42 15.80 -14.30
C ASP A 73 -30.60 14.82 -15.46
N ASN A 74 -29.96 15.08 -16.61
CA ASN A 74 -29.98 14.22 -17.78
C ASN A 74 -28.82 13.21 -17.72
N GLY A 75 -29.08 12.03 -17.14
CA GLY A 75 -28.16 10.89 -17.15
C GLY A 75 -28.15 10.16 -18.50
N ASN A 76 -27.77 10.84 -19.58
CA ASN A 76 -27.85 10.32 -20.96
C ASN A 76 -26.95 9.10 -21.23
N ILE A 77 -25.95 8.86 -20.38
CA ILE A 77 -25.06 7.71 -20.41
C ILE A 77 -25.56 6.59 -19.50
N TRP A 78 -25.99 6.95 -18.29
CA TRP A 78 -26.63 6.01 -17.37
C TRP A 78 -27.57 6.74 -16.41
N ASN A 79 -28.73 6.14 -16.18
CA ASN A 79 -29.60 6.45 -15.06
C ASN A 79 -29.99 5.12 -14.43
N SER A 80 -29.56 4.87 -13.20
CA SER A 80 -29.89 3.60 -12.53
C SER A 80 -31.37 3.45 -12.20
N GLY A 81 -32.14 4.53 -12.27
CA GLY A 81 -33.44 4.63 -11.61
C GLY A 81 -33.29 4.51 -10.09
N LEU A 82 -34.42 4.32 -9.40
CA LEU A 82 -34.41 4.01 -7.98
C LEU A 82 -34.04 2.54 -7.76
N VAL A 83 -32.86 2.29 -7.18
CA VAL A 83 -32.40 0.96 -6.82
C VAL A 83 -32.57 0.76 -5.32
N LYS A 84 -33.43 -0.17 -4.91
CA LYS A 84 -33.65 -0.53 -3.50
C LYS A 84 -32.48 -1.35 -2.97
N SER A 85 -31.45 -0.66 -2.47
CA SER A 85 -30.25 -1.29 -1.92
C SER A 85 -29.59 -0.40 -0.87
N ALA A 86 -29.06 -1.02 0.19
CA ALA A 86 -28.23 -0.38 1.20
C ALA A 86 -26.73 -0.37 0.83
N GLN A 87 -26.36 -0.92 -0.34
CA GLN A 87 -24.99 -0.91 -0.84
C GLN A 87 -24.59 0.50 -1.27
N SER A 88 -23.43 0.97 -0.83
CA SER A 88 -22.84 2.26 -1.20
C SER A 88 -21.37 2.16 -1.62
N LEU A 89 -20.85 0.93 -1.70
CA LEU A 89 -19.49 0.64 -2.18
C LEU A 89 -19.57 -0.29 -3.38
N TRP A 90 -18.63 -0.13 -4.31
CA TRP A 90 -18.39 -1.04 -5.43
C TRP A 90 -19.61 -1.28 -6.35
N ILE A 91 -20.43 -0.26 -6.57
CA ILE A 91 -21.57 -0.33 -7.48
C ILE A 91 -21.05 -0.36 -8.92
N SER A 92 -21.13 -1.51 -9.58
CA SER A 92 -20.69 -1.63 -10.98
C SER A 92 -21.54 -0.75 -11.89
N TYR A 93 -20.86 0.00 -12.75
CA TYR A 93 -21.48 0.81 -13.79
C TYR A 93 -22.36 -0.06 -14.72
N GLY A 94 -23.63 0.34 -14.86
CA GLY A 94 -24.64 -0.39 -15.64
C GLY A 94 -25.17 0.37 -16.86
N GLY A 95 -24.44 1.36 -17.36
CA GLY A 95 -24.88 2.21 -18.47
C GLY A 95 -24.42 1.74 -19.86
N LYS A 96 -24.47 2.67 -20.82
CA LYS A 96 -23.98 2.46 -22.20
C LYS A 96 -22.47 2.15 -22.23
N PRO A 97 -21.95 1.45 -23.25
CA PRO A 97 -20.51 1.24 -23.42
C PRO A 97 -19.73 2.56 -23.32
N LEU A 98 -18.61 2.52 -22.59
CA LEU A 98 -17.73 3.67 -22.40
C LEU A 98 -16.75 3.77 -23.59
N GLU A 99 -16.37 4.99 -23.95
CA GLU A 99 -15.47 5.31 -25.06
C GLU A 99 -14.10 5.76 -24.54
N SER A 100 -13.03 5.42 -25.26
CA SER A 100 -11.67 5.90 -24.95
C SER A 100 -11.61 7.42 -24.91
N ARG A 101 -10.75 7.99 -24.04
CA ARG A 101 -10.47 9.44 -23.89
C ARG A 101 -11.64 10.29 -23.38
N LYS A 102 -12.79 9.68 -23.11
CA LYS A 102 -14.02 10.39 -22.76
C LYS A 102 -14.11 10.57 -21.25
N ARG A 103 -14.38 11.81 -20.82
CA ARG A 103 -14.72 12.12 -19.44
C ARG A 103 -16.21 11.93 -19.23
N TYR A 104 -16.56 11.22 -18.17
CA TYR A 104 -17.93 10.99 -17.74
C TYR A 104 -18.13 11.66 -16.38
N PHE A 105 -19.24 12.39 -16.26
CA PHE A 105 -19.62 13.09 -15.05
C PHE A 105 -20.73 12.30 -14.38
N TRP A 106 -20.69 12.18 -13.06
CA TRP A 106 -21.69 11.45 -12.31
C TRP A 106 -22.03 12.11 -10.98
N LYS A 107 -23.22 11.80 -10.50
CA LYS A 107 -23.70 12.17 -9.17
C LYS A 107 -24.67 11.11 -8.67
N VAL A 108 -24.84 11.04 -7.36
CA VAL A 108 -25.71 10.08 -6.70
C VAL A 108 -26.60 10.79 -5.69
N LYS A 109 -27.84 10.34 -5.56
CA LYS A 109 -28.71 10.67 -4.42
C LYS A 109 -29.17 9.39 -3.75
N ILE A 110 -29.53 9.49 -2.48
CA ILE A 110 -29.95 8.35 -1.67
C ILE A 110 -31.32 8.58 -1.08
N TRP A 111 -31.96 7.50 -0.63
CA TRP A 111 -33.13 7.56 0.25
C TRP A 111 -32.69 7.15 1.65
N ASN A 112 -33.03 7.99 2.63
CA ASN A 112 -32.64 7.82 4.02
C ASN A 112 -33.49 6.76 4.75
N GLU A 113 -33.29 6.62 6.06
CA GLU A 113 -34.01 5.65 6.90
C GLU A 113 -35.53 5.89 6.98
N LYS A 114 -36.00 7.08 6.59
CA LYS A 114 -37.42 7.45 6.50
C LYS A 114 -37.96 7.37 5.06
N ASN A 115 -37.21 6.76 4.14
CA ASN A 115 -37.50 6.70 2.71
C ASN A 115 -37.72 8.08 2.07
N LYS A 116 -37.03 9.11 2.58
CA LYS A 116 -37.01 10.44 1.97
C LYS A 116 -35.73 10.60 1.13
N PRO A 117 -35.82 11.11 -0.11
CA PRO A 117 -34.65 11.36 -0.93
C PRO A 117 -33.81 12.51 -0.37
N THR A 118 -32.49 12.41 -0.50
CA THR A 118 -31.57 13.53 -0.32
C THR A 118 -31.51 14.39 -1.59
N SER A 119 -30.84 15.53 -1.51
CA SER A 119 -30.28 16.15 -2.72
C SER A 119 -29.27 15.20 -3.38
N PHE A 120 -29.00 15.42 -4.66
CA PHE A 120 -27.83 14.81 -5.29
C PHE A 120 -26.55 15.28 -4.59
N SER A 121 -25.53 14.44 -4.64
CA SER A 121 -24.15 14.78 -4.32
C SER A 121 -23.63 15.90 -5.21
N ASN A 122 -22.48 16.45 -4.83
CA ASN A 122 -21.65 17.18 -5.80
C ASN A 122 -21.32 16.28 -7.00
N THR A 123 -21.11 16.93 -8.15
CA THR A 123 -20.64 16.26 -9.36
C THR A 123 -19.23 15.72 -9.15
N ALA A 124 -19.04 14.44 -9.43
CA ALA A 124 -17.74 13.81 -9.59
C ALA A 124 -17.58 13.38 -11.06
N TRP A 125 -16.39 12.92 -11.43
CA TRP A 125 -16.13 12.44 -12.78
C TRP A 125 -15.18 11.25 -12.77
N TRP A 126 -15.03 10.60 -13.91
CA TRP A 126 -13.85 9.81 -14.25
C TRP A 126 -13.57 9.99 -15.73
N GLU A 127 -12.34 9.76 -16.16
CA GLU A 127 -11.98 9.86 -17.57
C GLU A 127 -11.33 8.55 -18.04
N MET A 128 -11.83 8.03 -19.16
CA MET A 128 -11.32 6.79 -19.73
C MET A 128 -9.97 7.02 -20.40
N GLY A 129 -9.09 6.02 -20.31
CA GLY A 129 -7.82 5.97 -21.01
C GLY A 129 -7.99 5.50 -22.47
N LEU A 130 -7.01 4.72 -22.92
CA LEU A 130 -6.96 4.12 -24.25
C LEU A 130 -7.40 2.64 -24.16
N LEU A 131 -8.69 2.38 -24.42
CA LEU A 131 -9.33 1.09 -24.15
C LEU A 131 -8.97 0.00 -25.16
N GLN A 132 -8.64 0.39 -26.39
CA GLN A 132 -8.29 -0.52 -27.47
C GLN A 132 -6.81 -0.39 -27.82
N LYS A 133 -6.17 -1.49 -28.22
CA LYS A 133 -4.78 -1.45 -28.68
C LYS A 133 -4.60 -0.48 -29.87
N THR A 134 -5.60 -0.37 -30.73
CA THR A 134 -5.62 0.53 -31.89
C THR A 134 -5.77 2.00 -31.51
N ASP A 135 -6.08 2.32 -30.25
CA ASP A 135 -6.07 3.70 -29.77
C ASP A 135 -4.66 4.27 -29.65
N TRP A 136 -3.65 3.40 -29.52
CA TRP A 136 -2.25 3.76 -29.62
C TRP A 136 -1.84 3.82 -31.09
N THR A 137 -1.39 5.00 -31.50
CA THR A 137 -0.76 5.25 -32.81
C THR A 137 0.74 5.48 -32.69
N ALA A 138 1.23 5.68 -31.46
CA ALA A 138 2.63 5.86 -31.15
C ALA A 138 3.46 4.57 -31.30
N HIS A 139 4.76 4.76 -31.50
CA HIS A 139 5.76 3.71 -31.60
C HIS A 139 6.69 3.72 -30.39
N TRP A 140 7.15 2.55 -29.98
CA TRP A 140 8.22 2.46 -28.99
C TRP A 140 9.50 3.03 -29.59
N ILE A 141 10.11 3.99 -28.92
CA ILE A 141 11.35 4.62 -29.38
C ILE A 141 12.45 4.56 -28.32
N GLY A 142 13.69 4.57 -28.78
CA GLY A 142 14.90 4.59 -27.95
C GLY A 142 16.14 4.87 -28.82
N LYS A 143 17.34 4.66 -28.28
CA LYS A 143 18.61 4.90 -28.99
C LYS A 143 19.49 3.64 -28.92
N LYS A 144 19.84 3.02 -30.05
CA LYS A 144 20.83 1.92 -30.05
C LYS A 144 22.23 2.44 -29.72
N GLY A 145 23.14 1.54 -29.40
CA GLY A 145 24.49 1.87 -28.91
C GLY A 145 24.52 2.28 -27.44
N THR A 146 23.39 2.21 -26.75
CA THR A 146 23.25 2.52 -25.32
C THR A 146 23.07 1.26 -24.46
N GLU A 147 23.06 0.09 -25.09
CA GLU A 147 22.95 -1.22 -24.46
C GLU A 147 24.04 -1.43 -23.39
N GLY A 148 23.70 -2.19 -22.34
CA GLY A 148 24.61 -2.42 -21.22
C GLY A 148 23.90 -2.99 -20.00
N LYS A 149 24.67 -3.14 -18.92
CA LYS A 149 24.22 -3.64 -17.61
C LYS A 149 24.63 -2.66 -16.50
N PRO A 150 23.88 -1.59 -16.24
CA PRO A 150 22.65 -1.16 -16.93
C PRO A 150 22.92 -0.36 -18.22
N PRO A 151 21.89 -0.16 -19.09
CA PRO A 151 21.98 0.72 -20.25
C PRO A 151 22.26 2.17 -19.87
N LYS A 152 22.87 2.93 -20.79
CA LYS A 152 23.09 4.38 -20.60
C LYS A 152 21.75 5.13 -20.61
N SER A 153 21.66 6.18 -19.79
CA SER A 153 20.50 7.08 -19.83
C SER A 153 20.53 7.95 -21.08
N VAL A 154 19.36 8.20 -21.65
CA VAL A 154 19.19 9.00 -22.87
C VAL A 154 18.12 10.06 -22.67
N GLU A 155 18.24 11.14 -23.43
CA GLU A 155 17.19 12.14 -23.57
C GLU A 155 16.62 12.06 -24.98
N LEU A 156 15.29 11.97 -25.05
CA LEU A 156 14.51 12.00 -26.27
C LEU A 156 13.77 13.33 -26.33
N GLN A 157 13.81 14.00 -27.47
CA GLN A 157 13.21 15.33 -27.64
C GLN A 157 12.28 15.41 -28.83
N LYS A 158 11.18 16.13 -28.64
CA LYS A 158 10.22 16.44 -29.69
C LYS A 158 9.85 17.90 -29.65
N GLU A 159 9.96 18.53 -30.81
CA GLU A 159 9.38 19.83 -31.09
C GLU A 159 8.10 19.65 -31.90
N PHE A 160 7.10 20.48 -31.62
CA PHE A 160 5.91 20.60 -32.46
C PHE A 160 5.34 22.01 -32.42
N GLN A 161 4.57 22.36 -33.46
CA GLN A 161 3.94 23.67 -33.59
C GLN A 161 2.45 23.59 -33.26
N LEU A 162 1.94 24.63 -32.60
CA LEU A 162 0.52 24.86 -32.35
C LEU A 162 0.08 26.17 -32.98
N ASN A 163 -0.93 26.11 -33.84
CA ASN A 163 -1.49 27.32 -34.48
C ASN A 163 -2.72 27.86 -33.75
N LYS A 164 -3.23 27.12 -32.75
CA LYS A 164 -4.42 27.42 -31.97
C LYS A 164 -4.19 27.00 -30.53
N ARG A 165 -4.93 27.61 -29.61
CA ARG A 165 -4.92 27.20 -28.20
C ARG A 165 -5.77 25.95 -28.01
N ALA A 166 -5.18 24.89 -27.47
CA ALA A 166 -5.93 23.69 -27.10
C ALA A 166 -6.80 23.96 -25.87
N VAL A 167 -8.01 23.39 -25.86
CA VAL A 167 -8.94 23.44 -24.72
C VAL A 167 -8.76 22.24 -23.78
N ARG A 168 -8.14 21.18 -24.29
CA ARG A 168 -7.84 19.96 -23.54
C ARG A 168 -6.58 19.32 -24.11
N ALA A 169 -5.68 18.89 -23.24
CA ALA A 169 -4.48 18.15 -23.62
C ALA A 169 -4.26 16.97 -22.67
N ARG A 170 -4.01 15.79 -23.23
CA ARG A 170 -3.73 14.56 -22.49
C ARG A 170 -2.43 13.96 -22.97
N ILE A 171 -1.61 13.47 -22.05
CA ILE A 171 -0.45 12.65 -22.34
C ILE A 171 -0.74 11.24 -21.84
N TYR A 172 -0.66 10.26 -22.73
CA TYR A 172 -0.60 8.84 -22.42
C TYR A 172 0.85 8.38 -22.61
N VAL A 173 1.47 7.86 -21.55
CA VAL A 173 2.91 7.54 -21.59
C VAL A 173 3.26 6.32 -20.76
N THR A 174 4.23 5.56 -21.23
CA THR A 174 4.89 4.50 -20.48
C THR A 174 6.35 4.33 -20.93
N GLY A 175 7.12 3.52 -20.19
CA GLY A 175 8.50 3.19 -20.51
C GLY A 175 8.84 1.73 -20.24
N LEU A 176 9.73 1.17 -21.05
CA LEU A 176 10.52 -0.02 -20.68
C LEU A 176 11.81 0.51 -20.06
N GLY A 177 11.81 0.59 -18.74
CA GLY A 177 12.71 1.42 -17.96
C GLY A 177 11.90 2.27 -16.98
N ALA A 178 12.44 3.44 -16.66
CA ALA A 178 11.70 4.54 -16.06
C ALA A 178 11.81 5.78 -16.94
N TYR A 179 10.85 6.69 -16.88
CA TYR A 179 10.90 7.95 -17.62
C TYR A 179 10.73 9.17 -16.70
N HIS A 180 11.29 10.29 -17.14
CA HIS A 180 11.08 11.62 -16.55
C HIS A 180 10.73 12.58 -17.68
N LEU A 181 9.51 13.13 -17.65
CA LEU A 181 8.99 14.01 -18.69
C LEU A 181 9.05 15.47 -18.28
N ILE A 182 9.56 16.31 -19.18
CA ILE A 182 9.49 17.76 -19.13
C ILE A 182 8.71 18.25 -20.37
N PHE A 183 7.72 19.10 -20.14
CA PHE A 183 6.96 19.81 -21.17
C PHE A 183 7.15 21.31 -20.99
N ASN A 184 7.66 22.00 -22.02
CA ASN A 184 7.95 23.45 -21.98
C ASN A 184 8.69 23.90 -20.70
N GLY A 185 9.69 23.13 -20.28
CA GLY A 185 10.51 23.41 -19.08
C GLY A 185 9.89 22.98 -17.75
N LYS A 186 8.65 22.47 -17.73
CA LYS A 186 7.98 22.00 -16.51
C LYS A 186 7.89 20.47 -16.45
N LYS A 187 8.09 19.89 -15.27
CA LYS A 187 7.89 18.45 -15.06
C LYS A 187 6.42 18.08 -15.27
N VAL A 188 6.17 17.03 -16.04
CA VAL A 188 4.82 16.45 -16.21
C VAL A 188 4.54 15.50 -15.06
N GLY A 189 3.46 15.77 -14.31
CA GLY A 189 3.08 14.98 -13.14
C GLY A 189 4.04 15.11 -11.96
N GLN A 190 3.75 14.38 -10.89
CA GLN A 190 4.56 14.38 -9.65
C GLN A 190 5.25 13.04 -9.40
N ASP A 191 5.13 12.13 -10.36
CA ASP A 191 5.49 10.73 -10.17
C ASP A 191 6.99 10.50 -10.33
N TYR A 192 7.49 9.44 -9.69
CA TYR A 192 8.87 8.97 -9.72
C TYR A 192 8.91 7.48 -10.03
N LEU A 193 10.01 7.03 -10.65
CA LEU A 193 10.22 5.63 -11.03
C LEU A 193 9.07 5.04 -11.88
N THR A 194 8.40 5.91 -12.64
CA THR A 194 7.24 5.58 -13.47
C THR A 194 7.70 4.83 -14.73
N PRO A 195 7.05 3.72 -15.15
CA PRO A 195 5.69 3.28 -14.81
C PRO A 195 5.55 2.33 -13.60
N GLY A 196 6.59 2.16 -12.79
CA GLY A 196 6.64 1.13 -11.75
C GLY A 196 7.06 -0.23 -12.28
N TRP A 197 7.00 -1.25 -11.43
CA TRP A 197 7.43 -2.61 -11.72
C TRP A 197 6.25 -3.53 -11.95
N THR A 198 6.17 -4.15 -13.12
CA THR A 198 5.23 -5.24 -13.44
C THR A 198 6.01 -6.42 -14.02
N HIS A 199 5.32 -7.51 -14.36
CA HIS A 199 5.92 -8.50 -15.25
C HIS A 199 5.94 -7.95 -16.69
N TYR A 200 6.94 -7.11 -17.02
CA TYR A 200 7.00 -6.33 -18.27
C TYR A 200 6.81 -7.13 -19.56
N LEU A 201 7.20 -8.42 -19.55
CA LEU A 201 7.04 -9.32 -20.71
C LEU A 201 5.57 -9.69 -21.00
N LYS A 202 4.66 -9.48 -20.04
CA LYS A 202 3.21 -9.68 -20.21
C LYS A 202 2.45 -8.37 -20.17
N THR A 203 2.68 -7.57 -19.14
CA THR A 203 1.87 -6.38 -18.87
C THR A 203 2.76 -5.20 -18.53
N VAL A 204 2.48 -4.04 -19.12
CA VAL A 204 3.13 -2.77 -18.83
C VAL A 204 2.06 -1.73 -18.54
N HIS A 205 2.22 -1.04 -17.41
CA HIS A 205 1.32 0.04 -17.03
C HIS A 205 1.65 1.32 -17.80
N TYR A 206 0.64 2.08 -18.20
CA TYR A 206 0.80 3.46 -18.67
C TYR A 206 0.08 4.45 -17.75
N GLN A 207 0.54 5.70 -17.79
CA GLN A 207 -0.01 6.81 -17.03
C GLN A 207 -0.69 7.80 -17.97
N THR A 208 -1.71 8.47 -17.45
CA THR A 208 -2.39 9.56 -18.15
C THR A 208 -2.21 10.85 -17.36
N TYR A 209 -1.72 11.90 -18.01
CA TYR A 209 -1.57 13.23 -17.43
C TYR A 209 -2.41 14.25 -18.19
N GLU A 210 -2.98 15.20 -17.46
CA GLU A 210 -3.60 16.41 -17.99
C GLU A 210 -2.53 17.51 -18.03
N ILE A 211 -2.46 18.23 -19.15
CA ILE A 211 -1.59 19.41 -19.31
C ILE A 211 -2.46 20.65 -19.26
N ASP A 212 -2.06 21.61 -18.42
CA ASP A 212 -2.78 22.85 -18.25
C ASP A 212 -2.70 23.71 -19.53
N ALA A 213 -3.82 24.33 -19.90
CA ALA A 213 -3.94 25.12 -21.13
C ALA A 213 -3.05 26.38 -21.15
N GLU A 214 -2.43 26.73 -20.03
CA GLU A 214 -1.44 27.80 -19.89
C GLU A 214 0.01 27.34 -20.10
N ASP A 215 0.26 26.03 -19.98
CA ASP A 215 1.57 25.45 -20.25
C ASP A 215 1.80 25.25 -21.76
N LEU A 216 0.72 25.29 -22.55
CA LEU A 216 0.75 25.21 -24.00
C LEU A 216 0.98 26.59 -24.63
N THR A 217 1.96 26.68 -25.51
CA THR A 217 2.33 27.91 -26.22
C THR A 217 1.76 27.87 -27.64
N ILE A 218 1.16 28.97 -28.13
CA ILE A 218 0.90 29.11 -29.57
C ILE A 218 2.25 29.37 -30.25
N GLY A 219 2.57 28.58 -31.27
CA GLY A 219 3.90 28.46 -31.84
C GLY A 219 4.58 27.19 -31.34
N THR A 220 5.86 27.30 -30.99
CA THR A 220 6.72 26.14 -30.74
C THR A 220 6.54 25.61 -29.33
N ASN A 221 6.40 24.28 -29.22
CA ASN A 221 6.32 23.56 -27.96
C ASN A 221 7.32 22.41 -27.96
N PHE A 222 7.73 22.04 -26.76
CA PHE A 222 8.84 21.13 -26.55
C PHE A 222 8.54 20.07 -25.50
N ILE A 223 8.89 18.84 -25.84
CA ILE A 223 8.84 17.70 -24.94
C ILE A 223 10.26 17.15 -24.82
N THR A 224 10.72 16.93 -23.59
CA THR A 224 11.93 16.16 -23.29
C THR A 224 11.57 14.98 -22.40
N ALA A 225 11.99 13.79 -22.79
CA ALA A 225 11.87 12.58 -22.00
C ALA A 225 13.26 12.05 -21.68
N THR A 226 13.66 12.09 -20.41
CA THR A 226 14.85 11.37 -19.94
C THR A 226 14.45 9.93 -19.61
N LEU A 227 15.19 8.94 -20.11
CA LEU A 227 14.97 7.52 -19.84
C LEU A 227 16.05 6.95 -18.93
N GLY A 228 15.61 6.22 -17.90
CA GLY A 228 16.45 5.46 -16.98
C GLY A 228 16.08 3.99 -16.97
N SER A 229 16.87 3.20 -16.25
CA SER A 229 16.84 1.75 -16.30
C SER A 229 15.69 1.14 -15.49
N GLY A 230 15.24 1.80 -14.41
CA GLY A 230 14.13 1.34 -13.57
C GLY A 230 14.25 -0.14 -13.18
N TRP A 231 13.14 -0.85 -13.01
CA TRP A 231 13.19 -2.31 -12.79
C TRP A 231 13.43 -3.13 -14.07
N TRP A 232 13.31 -2.50 -15.24
CA TRP A 232 13.50 -3.16 -16.53
C TRP A 232 14.95 -3.65 -16.72
N SER A 233 15.93 -2.80 -16.41
CA SER A 233 17.33 -3.04 -16.80
C SER A 233 18.37 -2.60 -15.75
N SER A 234 17.98 -2.11 -14.55
CA SER A 234 18.94 -1.69 -13.51
C SER A 234 19.83 -2.81 -12.96
N GLY A 235 19.41 -4.07 -13.16
CA GLY A 235 19.92 -5.23 -12.42
C GLY A 235 19.19 -5.39 -11.08
N LEU A 236 18.66 -6.58 -10.83
CA LEU A 236 17.86 -6.95 -9.65
C LEU A 236 18.42 -8.21 -8.98
N GLY A 237 18.17 -8.34 -7.68
CA GLY A 237 18.55 -9.49 -6.86
C GLY A 237 20.03 -9.59 -6.48
N TRP A 238 20.35 -10.69 -5.80
CA TRP A 238 21.65 -10.93 -5.18
C TRP A 238 22.84 -10.85 -6.12
N GLY A 239 23.99 -10.50 -5.54
CA GLY A 239 25.26 -10.43 -6.26
C GLY A 239 25.38 -9.15 -7.09
N GLY A 240 24.75 -8.07 -6.63
CA GLY A 240 24.86 -6.75 -7.26
C GLY A 240 23.91 -6.48 -8.41
N GLY A 241 22.75 -7.15 -8.48
CA GLY A 241 21.78 -6.95 -9.55
C GLY A 241 21.98 -7.86 -10.76
N LYS A 242 22.19 -9.16 -10.56
CA LYS A 242 22.50 -10.12 -11.64
C LYS A 242 21.38 -10.31 -12.68
N PHE A 243 20.14 -10.01 -12.33
CA PHE A 243 18.98 -10.31 -13.16
C PHE A 243 18.38 -9.03 -13.76
N ALA A 244 18.11 -9.02 -15.07
CA ALA A 244 17.45 -7.93 -15.75
C ALA A 244 16.47 -8.48 -16.80
N TYR A 245 15.41 -7.73 -17.12
CA TYR A 245 14.50 -8.11 -18.20
C TYR A 245 15.15 -7.89 -19.57
N SER A 246 16.07 -6.94 -19.68
CA SER A 246 16.80 -6.66 -20.90
C SER A 246 18.11 -5.94 -20.65
N ASP A 247 19.10 -6.25 -21.48
CA ASP A 247 20.34 -5.50 -21.64
C ASP A 247 20.25 -4.47 -22.78
N GLY A 248 19.10 -4.45 -23.47
CA GLY A 248 18.80 -3.55 -24.58
C GLY A 248 18.52 -2.11 -24.11
N PRO A 249 18.35 -1.17 -25.06
CA PRO A 249 18.14 0.23 -24.71
C PRO A 249 16.80 0.42 -23.98
N ASN A 250 16.76 1.43 -23.10
CA ASN A 250 15.51 1.91 -22.49
C ASN A 250 14.60 2.51 -23.57
N ARG A 251 13.28 2.36 -23.40
CA ARG A 251 12.30 2.74 -24.44
C ARG A 251 11.16 3.56 -23.89
N LEU A 252 10.67 4.50 -24.70
CA LEU A 252 9.50 5.33 -24.45
C LEU A 252 8.37 4.95 -25.40
N LEU A 253 7.14 4.93 -24.88
CA LEU A 253 5.93 5.02 -25.68
C LEU A 253 5.14 6.23 -25.20
N PHE A 254 4.91 7.20 -26.09
CA PHE A 254 4.32 8.48 -25.76
C PHE A 254 3.28 8.88 -26.81
N GLN A 255 2.11 9.31 -26.35
CA GLN A 255 1.07 9.88 -27.20
C GLN A 255 0.42 11.06 -26.47
N MET A 256 0.58 12.26 -27.01
CA MET A 256 -0.13 13.46 -26.57
C MET A 256 -1.27 13.76 -27.52
N GLU A 257 -2.47 13.94 -27.00
CA GLU A 257 -3.66 14.31 -27.77
C GLU A 257 -4.21 15.64 -27.27
N MET A 258 -4.45 16.55 -28.22
CA MET A 258 -4.95 17.89 -27.97
C MET A 258 -6.25 18.10 -28.74
N GLU A 259 -7.22 18.71 -28.08
CA GLU A 259 -8.49 19.12 -28.67
C GLU A 259 -8.60 20.65 -28.67
N PHE A 260 -9.18 21.21 -29.72
CA PHE A 260 -9.35 22.65 -29.91
C PHE A 260 -10.83 23.04 -29.84
N TYR A 261 -11.09 24.35 -29.68
CA TYR A 261 -12.44 24.89 -29.52
C TYR A 261 -13.36 24.63 -30.73
N ASP A 262 -12.81 24.42 -31.92
CA ASP A 262 -13.54 24.11 -33.15
C ASP A 262 -13.80 22.61 -33.35
N GLY A 263 -13.43 21.78 -32.37
CA GLY A 263 -13.57 20.32 -32.39
C GLY A 263 -12.45 19.60 -33.16
N SER A 264 -11.51 20.31 -33.78
CA SER A 264 -10.33 19.68 -34.38
C SER A 264 -9.40 19.08 -33.31
N ARG A 265 -8.55 18.15 -33.73
CA ARG A 265 -7.58 17.47 -32.86
C ARG A 265 -6.18 17.47 -33.47
N GLN A 266 -5.17 17.50 -32.62
CA GLN A 266 -3.77 17.29 -32.98
C GLN A 266 -3.16 16.24 -32.06
N THR A 267 -2.43 15.30 -32.65
CA THR A 267 -1.74 14.24 -31.91
C THR A 267 -0.23 14.36 -32.13
N VAL A 268 0.54 14.30 -31.05
CA VAL A 268 2.00 14.20 -31.07
C VAL A 268 2.37 12.82 -30.53
N ILE A 269 3.04 12.01 -31.34
CA ILE A 269 3.40 10.63 -30.98
C ILE A 269 4.91 10.46 -30.84
N SER A 270 5.34 9.44 -30.09
CA SER A 270 6.69 8.89 -30.20
C SER A 270 6.86 8.14 -31.51
N ASP A 271 7.81 8.58 -32.31
CA ASP A 271 8.20 7.99 -33.60
C ASP A 271 9.67 8.35 -33.90
N ALA A 272 10.17 7.96 -35.08
CA ALA A 272 11.57 8.19 -35.45
C ALA A 272 11.96 9.68 -35.57
N SER A 273 11.00 10.60 -35.68
CA SER A 273 11.29 12.04 -35.79
C SER A 273 11.74 12.69 -34.48
N TRP A 274 11.70 11.96 -33.37
CA TRP A 274 12.28 12.42 -32.11
C TRP A 274 13.80 12.47 -32.22
N LYS A 275 14.41 13.51 -31.67
CA LYS A 275 15.87 13.63 -31.58
C LYS A 275 16.36 12.95 -30.31
N THR A 276 17.55 12.37 -30.35
CA THR A 276 18.12 11.64 -29.21
C THR A 276 19.52 12.12 -28.87
N ARG A 277 19.89 12.01 -27.59
CA ARG A 277 21.27 12.18 -27.11
C ARG A 277 21.52 11.40 -25.82
N LEU A 278 22.78 11.29 -25.42
CA LEU A 278 23.13 10.82 -24.08
C LEU A 278 22.70 11.85 -23.02
N SER A 279 22.17 11.36 -21.91
CA SER A 279 21.74 12.17 -20.77
C SER A 279 22.94 12.65 -19.93
N PRO A 280 22.81 13.76 -19.17
CA PRO A 280 23.75 14.09 -18.10
C PRO A 280 23.85 13.03 -17.00
N ILE A 281 22.87 12.12 -16.92
CA ILE A 281 22.92 10.91 -16.09
C ILE A 281 23.87 9.91 -16.74
N VAL A 282 25.10 9.86 -16.24
CA VAL A 282 26.18 9.00 -16.74
C VAL A 282 25.90 7.52 -16.43
N SER A 283 25.33 7.25 -15.25
CA SER A 283 24.88 5.92 -14.87
C SER A 283 23.73 6.00 -13.88
N ASN A 284 22.81 5.04 -13.94
CA ASN A 284 21.71 4.92 -12.99
C ASN A 284 21.40 3.45 -12.73
N SER A 285 21.19 3.10 -11.46
CA SER A 285 20.73 1.79 -11.01
C SER A 285 19.92 1.98 -9.74
N LEU A 286 18.81 1.24 -9.63
CA LEU A 286 18.01 1.20 -8.40
C LEU A 286 18.83 0.83 -7.16
N TYR A 287 19.88 0.00 -7.30
CA TYR A 287 20.68 -0.45 -6.17
C TYR A 287 21.94 0.38 -5.95
N ASN A 288 22.67 0.73 -7.01
CA ASN A 288 23.99 1.35 -6.86
C ASN A 288 23.97 2.88 -6.82
N GLY A 289 22.84 3.51 -7.18
CA GLY A 289 22.69 4.96 -7.20
C GLY A 289 22.76 5.59 -8.58
N GLU A 290 22.88 6.91 -8.60
CA GLU A 290 22.94 7.74 -9.82
C GLU A 290 24.22 8.58 -9.87
N VAL A 291 24.87 8.60 -11.03
CA VAL A 291 25.99 9.50 -11.32
C VAL A 291 25.53 10.52 -12.34
N TYR A 292 25.62 11.79 -11.97
CA TYR A 292 25.17 12.90 -12.78
C TYR A 292 26.33 13.88 -13.02
N ASP A 293 26.57 14.21 -14.29
CA ASP A 293 27.55 15.22 -14.68
C ASP A 293 26.86 16.49 -15.16
N GLY A 294 26.80 17.50 -14.28
CA GLY A 294 26.18 18.78 -14.58
C GLY A 294 26.83 19.52 -15.75
N ARG A 295 28.08 19.22 -16.09
CA ARG A 295 28.76 19.80 -17.26
C ARG A 295 28.19 19.30 -18.59
N LEU A 296 27.43 18.20 -18.57
CA LEU A 296 26.75 17.62 -19.73
C LEU A 296 25.32 18.15 -19.90
N GLU A 297 24.82 18.97 -18.98
CA GLU A 297 23.55 19.67 -19.17
C GLU A 297 23.58 20.51 -20.46
N TYR A 298 22.40 20.79 -21.01
CA TYR A 298 22.29 21.70 -22.14
C TYR A 298 23.03 23.02 -21.84
N GLY A 299 23.85 23.50 -22.78
CA GLY A 299 24.24 24.91 -22.79
C GLY A 299 22.96 25.75 -22.76
N LYS A 300 22.97 26.85 -22.01
CA LYS A 300 21.84 27.71 -21.61
C LYS A 300 20.90 28.24 -22.71
N ASP A 301 21.05 27.86 -23.97
CA ASP A 301 20.35 28.44 -25.12
C ASP A 301 18.89 28.01 -25.27
N TRP A 302 18.29 27.36 -24.26
CA TRP A 302 16.90 26.92 -24.28
C TRP A 302 15.99 27.56 -23.22
N GLU A 303 16.54 28.05 -22.12
CA GLU A 303 15.71 28.69 -21.08
C GLU A 303 15.09 30.01 -21.57
N ASN A 304 15.55 30.53 -22.72
CA ASN A 304 14.99 31.69 -23.41
C ASN A 304 14.65 31.37 -24.87
N ALA A 305 13.68 30.47 -25.11
CA ALA A 305 13.04 30.36 -26.43
C ALA A 305 12.31 31.67 -26.78
N THR A 306 13.10 32.66 -27.23
CA THR A 306 12.66 33.77 -28.06
C THR A 306 13.27 33.46 -29.41
N ILE A 307 12.43 33.21 -30.42
CA ILE A 307 12.86 32.96 -31.80
C ILE A 307 13.74 34.14 -32.21
N LEU A 308 15.03 33.90 -32.44
CA LEU A 308 15.95 34.86 -33.05
C LEU A 308 16.83 34.17 -34.10
N ASP A 309 17.03 34.94 -35.16
CA ASP A 309 17.56 34.58 -36.48
C ASP A 309 18.95 33.91 -36.45
N ASP A 310 19.09 32.84 -37.22
CA ASP A 310 20.12 31.79 -37.10
C ASP A 310 21.44 32.15 -37.81
N SER A 311 21.78 33.44 -37.90
CA SER A 311 22.89 33.90 -38.75
C SER A 311 24.19 34.31 -38.04
N GLU A 312 24.26 34.48 -36.71
CA GLU A 312 25.45 35.09 -36.09
C GLU A 312 26.12 34.42 -34.87
N ASN A 313 25.66 33.30 -34.31
CA ASN A 313 26.35 32.70 -33.14
C ASN A 313 27.07 31.38 -33.42
N LYS A 314 28.38 31.49 -33.70
CA LYS A 314 29.33 30.37 -33.54
C LYS A 314 29.85 30.32 -32.10
N THR A 315 29.08 29.74 -31.18
CA THR A 315 29.56 29.45 -29.82
C THR A 315 29.80 27.95 -29.64
N THR A 316 31.07 27.57 -29.59
CA THR A 316 31.54 26.28 -29.06
C THR A 316 31.51 26.34 -27.53
N LEU A 317 30.50 25.75 -26.91
CA LEU A 317 30.44 25.48 -25.47
C LEU A 317 30.96 24.06 -25.19
N PHE A 318 31.82 23.94 -24.18
CA PHE A 318 32.56 22.73 -23.82
C PHE A 318 31.64 21.60 -23.33
N GLY A 319 31.40 20.65 -24.23
CA GLY A 319 31.18 19.21 -23.98
C GLY A 319 32.07 18.44 -24.97
N PRO A 320 32.06 17.09 -25.03
CA PRO A 320 32.77 16.37 -26.08
C PRO A 320 32.37 16.94 -27.45
N LYS A 321 33.27 16.85 -28.44
CA LYS A 321 33.13 17.50 -29.75
C LYS A 321 31.68 17.44 -30.23
N PRO A 322 31.13 18.55 -30.77
CA PRO A 322 29.85 18.63 -31.49
C PRO A 322 29.42 17.40 -32.32
N GLU A 323 30.41 16.65 -32.78
CA GLU A 323 30.34 15.58 -33.76
C GLU A 323 29.92 14.23 -33.15
N ASP A 324 30.15 14.01 -31.85
CA ASP A 324 29.89 12.72 -31.18
C ASP A 324 28.52 12.63 -30.48
N ASN A 325 27.73 13.71 -30.48
CA ASN A 325 26.58 13.85 -29.56
C ASN A 325 25.37 14.64 -30.10
N ARG A 326 25.20 14.80 -31.43
CA ARG A 326 24.10 15.62 -31.98
C ARG A 326 23.10 14.85 -32.84
N ASN A 327 21.81 15.11 -32.56
CA ASN A 327 20.69 15.10 -33.51
C ASN A 327 20.45 13.78 -34.25
N GLU A 328 20.80 12.63 -33.66
CA GLU A 328 20.37 11.36 -34.22
C GLU A 328 18.86 11.18 -34.01
N GLU A 329 18.20 10.73 -35.08
CA GLU A 329 16.80 10.30 -35.04
C GLU A 329 16.62 9.12 -34.08
N ALA A 330 15.47 9.06 -33.42
CA ALA A 330 15.13 7.96 -32.55
C ALA A 330 14.86 6.71 -33.37
N GLU A 331 15.15 5.57 -32.79
CA GLU A 331 14.91 4.29 -33.45
C GLU A 331 13.62 3.68 -32.94
N THR A 332 12.85 3.08 -33.84
CA THR A 332 11.60 2.40 -33.50
C THR A 332 11.84 0.95 -33.11
N PHE A 333 11.09 0.47 -32.13
CA PHE A 333 11.15 -0.90 -31.62
C PHE A 333 9.76 -1.55 -31.67
N SER A 334 9.72 -2.87 -31.82
CA SER A 334 8.49 -3.65 -31.73
C SER A 334 8.47 -4.47 -30.46
N THR A 335 7.41 -4.33 -29.65
CA THR A 335 7.11 -5.22 -28.53
C THR A 335 6.01 -6.18 -28.96
N LYS A 336 6.36 -7.43 -29.26
CA LYS A 336 5.35 -8.45 -29.56
C LYS A 336 4.66 -8.87 -28.25
N ASN A 337 3.33 -8.88 -28.25
CA ASN A 337 2.47 -9.49 -27.21
C ASN A 337 2.44 -8.84 -25.81
N VAL A 338 2.96 -7.62 -25.62
CA VAL A 338 2.79 -6.88 -24.36
C VAL A 338 1.39 -6.25 -24.28
N LYS A 339 0.71 -6.43 -23.14
CA LYS A 339 -0.54 -5.76 -22.81
C LYS A 339 -0.24 -4.40 -22.16
N LEU A 340 -0.74 -3.33 -22.75
CA LEU A 340 -0.74 -2.01 -22.14
C LEU A 340 -2.03 -1.85 -21.33
N ILE A 341 -1.91 -1.47 -20.06
CA ILE A 341 -3.06 -1.17 -19.21
C ILE A 341 -2.83 0.13 -18.44
N ALA A 342 -3.88 0.87 -18.19
CA ALA A 342 -3.86 2.01 -17.29
C ALA A 342 -3.44 1.56 -15.89
N SER A 343 -2.58 2.34 -15.24
CA SER A 343 -2.19 2.03 -13.87
C SER A 343 -3.36 2.23 -12.90
N VAL A 344 -3.83 1.14 -12.29
CA VAL A 344 -4.77 1.21 -11.14
C VAL A 344 -4.05 1.43 -9.80
N ALA A 345 -2.74 1.21 -9.76
CA ALA A 345 -1.95 1.41 -8.56
C ALA A 345 -1.64 2.90 -8.34
N PRO A 346 -1.63 3.37 -7.09
CA PRO A 346 -1.10 4.68 -6.73
C PRO A 346 0.36 4.82 -7.18
N GLN A 347 0.75 6.00 -7.66
CA GLN A 347 2.10 6.24 -8.19
C GLN A 347 3.08 6.56 -7.05
N ILE A 348 4.38 6.38 -7.28
CA ILE A 348 5.41 6.75 -6.30
C ILE A 348 5.63 8.25 -6.37
N GLN A 349 5.52 8.95 -5.24
CA GLN A 349 5.66 10.41 -5.15
C GLN A 349 6.51 10.77 -3.94
N VAL A 350 7.00 12.02 -3.90
CA VAL A 350 7.61 12.59 -2.70
C VAL A 350 6.50 12.90 -1.70
N MET A 351 6.59 12.31 -0.52
CA MET A 351 5.57 12.39 0.53
C MET A 351 6.01 13.27 1.70
N HIS A 352 7.32 13.34 1.95
CA HIS A 352 7.90 14.17 3.00
C HIS A 352 9.29 14.69 2.60
N GLU A 353 9.66 15.83 3.16
CA GLU A 353 11.02 16.34 3.15
C GLU A 353 11.55 16.35 4.59
N ILE A 354 12.74 15.80 4.82
CA ILE A 354 13.34 15.66 6.15
C ILE A 354 14.73 16.28 6.12
N LYS A 355 14.96 17.26 6.99
CA LYS A 355 16.29 17.81 7.24
C LYS A 355 17.04 16.95 8.25
N ALA A 356 18.37 16.96 8.17
CA ALA A 356 19.20 16.26 9.15
C ALA A 356 19.01 16.85 10.56
N VAL A 357 18.80 15.99 11.55
CA VAL A 357 18.74 16.40 12.96
C VAL A 357 20.13 16.60 13.57
N LYS A 358 21.16 16.04 12.91
CA LYS A 358 22.56 16.17 13.31
C LYS A 358 23.48 16.04 12.11
N ILE A 359 24.51 16.87 12.06
CA ILE A 359 25.60 16.80 11.08
C ILE A 359 26.92 16.68 11.85
N THR A 360 27.74 15.68 11.50
CA THR A 360 29.06 15.47 12.10
C THR A 360 30.15 15.49 11.03
N GLU A 361 31.40 15.68 11.45
CA GLU A 361 32.58 15.59 10.57
C GLU A 361 33.56 14.54 11.14
N PRO A 362 33.28 13.23 11.00
CA PRO A 362 34.12 12.19 11.60
C PRO A 362 35.54 12.14 11.03
N ARG A 363 35.73 12.64 9.81
CA ARG A 363 37.03 12.90 9.19
C ARG A 363 36.97 14.24 8.46
N LYS A 364 38.08 14.97 8.45
CA LYS A 364 38.18 16.28 7.78
C LYS A 364 37.66 16.19 6.33
N GLY A 365 36.64 16.99 6.00
CA GLY A 365 36.00 17.02 4.68
C GLY A 365 35.03 15.88 4.36
N ARG A 366 34.76 14.98 5.32
CA ARG A 366 33.70 13.96 5.25
C ARG A 366 32.66 14.24 6.31
N TYR A 367 31.46 14.57 5.86
CA TYR A 367 30.34 14.91 6.72
C TYR A 367 29.34 13.75 6.78
N VAL A 368 28.74 13.50 7.94
CA VAL A 368 27.66 12.52 8.08
C VAL A 368 26.40 13.22 8.56
N PHE A 369 25.36 13.13 7.76
CA PHE A 369 24.02 13.62 8.04
C PHE A 369 23.20 12.50 8.67
N ASP A 370 22.72 12.70 9.90
CA ASP A 370 21.73 11.83 10.56
C ASP A 370 20.36 12.46 10.43
N PHE A 371 19.44 11.80 9.73
CA PHE A 371 18.05 12.25 9.55
C PHE A 371 17.15 11.88 10.73
N GLY A 372 17.66 11.16 11.74
CA GLY A 372 16.92 10.77 12.95
C GLY A 372 15.87 9.67 12.71
N GLN A 373 15.71 9.23 11.47
CA GLN A 373 14.73 8.25 11.02
C GLN A 373 15.34 7.43 9.88
N ASN A 374 15.27 6.10 9.98
CA ASN A 374 15.50 5.20 8.85
C ASN A 374 14.32 5.34 7.88
N LEU A 375 14.57 5.94 6.73
CA LEU A 375 13.59 6.35 5.73
C LEU A 375 13.95 5.75 4.36
N VAL A 376 13.07 5.92 3.38
CA VAL A 376 13.30 5.45 2.01
C VAL A 376 13.05 6.57 1.02
N GLY A 377 14.01 6.76 0.11
CA GLY A 377 13.94 7.77 -0.94
C GLY A 377 15.31 8.20 -1.41
N PHE A 378 15.51 9.50 -1.60
CA PHE A 378 16.77 10.07 -2.08
C PHE A 378 17.04 11.41 -1.40
N THR A 379 18.10 12.12 -1.80
CA THR A 379 18.43 13.44 -1.26
C THR A 379 18.38 14.53 -2.32
N HIS A 380 17.90 15.70 -1.92
CA HIS A 380 18.06 16.98 -2.61
C HIS A 380 19.32 17.66 -2.11
N LEU A 381 20.27 17.86 -3.02
CA LEU A 381 21.55 18.53 -2.78
C LEU A 381 21.46 19.99 -3.21
N LYS A 382 21.93 20.90 -2.35
CA LYS A 382 22.13 22.31 -2.68
C LYS A 382 23.59 22.69 -2.46
N VAL A 383 24.30 23.05 -3.52
CA VAL A 383 25.76 23.24 -3.47
C VAL A 383 26.25 24.33 -4.43
N GLU A 384 27.34 25.00 -4.08
CA GLU A 384 28.04 25.95 -4.94
C GLU A 384 29.53 25.60 -4.94
N GLY A 385 30.16 25.55 -6.11
CA GLY A 385 31.56 25.20 -6.24
C GLY A 385 32.10 25.34 -7.66
N LYS A 386 33.33 24.85 -7.86
CA LYS A 386 33.98 24.89 -9.19
C LYS A 386 33.44 23.79 -10.09
N ALA A 387 33.36 24.07 -11.38
CA ALA A 387 33.03 23.09 -12.41
C ALA A 387 33.93 21.85 -12.30
N GLY A 388 33.35 20.66 -12.47
CA GLY A 388 34.07 19.38 -12.38
C GLY A 388 34.34 18.89 -10.96
N LYS A 389 33.95 19.64 -9.92
CA LYS A 389 34.03 19.15 -8.55
C LYS A 389 32.99 18.05 -8.35
N GLU A 390 33.42 16.89 -7.89
CA GLU A 390 32.53 15.77 -7.55
C GLU A 390 32.11 15.84 -6.08
N ILE A 391 30.81 15.65 -5.84
CA ILE A 391 30.19 15.43 -4.53
C ILE A 391 29.71 13.98 -4.50
N GLU A 392 30.18 13.21 -3.53
CA GLU A 392 29.83 11.79 -3.34
C GLU A 392 28.94 11.64 -2.10
N MET A 393 27.82 10.93 -2.22
CA MET A 393 26.82 10.71 -1.17
C MET A 393 26.61 9.20 -0.97
N LYS A 394 27.08 8.64 0.15
CA LYS A 394 26.92 7.22 0.50
C LYS A 394 25.77 7.03 1.48
N PHE A 395 24.88 6.12 1.16
CA PHE A 395 23.67 5.87 1.93
C PHE A 395 23.85 4.65 2.83
N ALA A 396 23.40 4.74 4.09
CA ALA A 396 23.49 3.65 5.06
C ALA A 396 22.36 3.68 6.10
N GLU A 397 21.98 2.49 6.57
CA GLU A 397 21.14 2.33 7.76
C GLU A 397 21.96 2.40 9.06
N LEU A 398 23.27 2.14 8.97
CA LEU A 398 24.18 1.93 10.09
C LEU A 398 25.33 2.94 10.08
N LEU A 399 25.95 3.10 11.24
CA LEU A 399 27.23 3.78 11.40
C LEU A 399 28.29 2.79 11.88
N THR A 400 29.52 2.98 11.42
CA THR A 400 30.70 2.34 12.00
C THR A 400 31.01 2.92 13.38
N ASP A 401 31.86 2.25 14.16
CA ASP A 401 32.37 2.76 15.45
C ASP A 401 33.07 4.12 15.34
N LYS A 402 33.51 4.49 14.13
CA LYS A 402 34.16 5.79 13.83
C LYS A 402 33.15 6.86 13.39
N GLY A 403 31.86 6.58 13.42
CA GLY A 403 30.79 7.50 13.01
C GLY A 403 30.65 7.72 11.50
N LEU A 404 31.29 6.91 10.67
CA LEU A 404 31.13 6.90 9.20
C LEU A 404 29.96 6.01 8.78
N ALA A 405 29.42 6.20 7.57
CA ALA A 405 28.36 5.35 7.03
C ALA A 405 28.84 3.89 6.90
N ASP A 406 28.04 2.95 7.41
CA ASP A 406 28.31 1.51 7.32
C ASP A 406 27.35 0.83 6.33
N GLN A 407 27.92 0.31 5.25
CA GLN A 407 27.21 -0.37 4.16
C GLN A 407 27.34 -1.90 4.23
N ALA A 408 27.83 -2.47 5.34
CA ALA A 408 28.06 -3.91 5.48
C ALA A 408 26.79 -4.74 5.25
N ASN A 409 25.63 -4.28 5.74
CA ASN A 409 24.35 -4.97 5.57
C ASN A 409 23.69 -4.80 4.19
N LEU A 410 24.32 -4.02 3.30
CA LEU A 410 23.88 -3.85 1.92
C LEU A 410 24.46 -4.94 0.99
N ARG A 411 25.22 -5.89 1.56
CA ARG A 411 25.80 -7.06 0.87
C ARG A 411 26.73 -6.66 -0.28
N SER A 412 26.34 -6.94 -1.52
CA SER A 412 27.20 -6.80 -2.70
C SER A 412 27.21 -5.38 -3.29
N ILE A 413 26.25 -4.54 -2.90
CA ILE A 413 26.08 -3.20 -3.47
C ILE A 413 26.67 -2.12 -2.56
N ARG A 414 26.99 -0.97 -3.15
CA ARG A 414 27.48 0.22 -2.43
C ARG A 414 26.69 1.43 -2.91
N PRO A 415 25.44 1.60 -2.44
CA PRO A 415 24.56 2.67 -2.92
C PRO A 415 25.21 4.04 -2.70
N THR A 416 25.53 4.70 -3.81
CA THR A 416 26.28 5.95 -3.83
C THR A 416 25.79 6.82 -4.96
N ASP A 417 25.34 8.02 -4.62
CA ASP A 417 24.99 9.05 -5.58
C ASP A 417 26.17 10.00 -5.78
N LYS A 418 26.39 10.44 -7.02
CA LYS A 418 27.49 11.35 -7.37
C LYS A 418 26.97 12.50 -8.22
N TYR A 419 27.30 13.72 -7.82
CA TYR A 419 27.02 14.93 -8.59
C TYR A 419 28.33 15.65 -8.95
N ILE A 420 28.56 15.87 -10.24
CA ILE A 420 29.72 16.63 -10.74
C ILE A 420 29.23 18.03 -11.12
N LEU A 421 29.75 19.05 -10.43
CA LEU A 421 29.27 20.42 -10.55
C LEU A 421 29.49 20.99 -11.96
N LYS A 422 28.54 21.82 -12.42
CA LYS A 422 28.69 22.64 -13.63
C LYS A 422 29.48 23.92 -13.41
N GLY A 423 29.56 24.39 -12.16
CA GLY A 423 30.37 25.53 -11.72
C GLY A 423 29.72 26.90 -11.85
N TYR A 424 28.39 26.98 -11.86
CA TYR A 424 27.67 28.24 -12.03
C TYR A 424 26.57 28.43 -10.97
N GLY A 425 26.77 29.41 -10.09
CA GLY A 425 25.81 29.78 -9.05
C GLY A 425 25.56 28.66 -8.04
N ILE A 426 24.41 28.71 -7.38
CA ILE A 426 23.95 27.63 -6.52
C ILE A 426 23.26 26.58 -7.40
N GLU A 427 23.76 25.35 -7.33
CA GLU A 427 23.27 24.19 -8.05
C GLU A 427 22.35 23.37 -7.13
N GLU A 428 21.23 22.91 -7.69
CA GLU A 428 20.27 22.04 -7.01
C GLU A 428 20.12 20.74 -7.80
N TRP A 429 20.18 19.60 -7.12
CA TRP A 429 20.17 18.29 -7.76
C TRP A 429 19.43 17.24 -6.94
N GLU A 430 18.64 16.42 -7.63
CA GLU A 430 17.98 15.21 -7.12
C GLU A 430 18.18 14.08 -8.14
N PRO A 431 18.43 12.83 -7.72
CA PRO A 431 18.48 11.73 -8.66
C PRO A 431 17.08 11.40 -9.21
N LYS A 432 17.01 10.88 -10.43
CA LYS A 432 15.73 10.60 -11.11
C LYS A 432 15.35 9.13 -11.11
N PHE A 433 16.32 8.22 -11.12
CA PHE A 433 16.10 6.79 -11.41
C PHE A 433 16.69 5.83 -10.36
N THR A 434 16.84 6.29 -9.11
CA THR A 434 17.26 5.47 -7.98
C THR A 434 16.50 5.82 -6.70
N TYR A 435 16.62 4.97 -5.69
CA TYR A 435 16.19 5.24 -4.33
C TYR A 435 17.01 4.38 -3.36
N HIS A 436 17.05 4.78 -2.09
CA HIS A 436 17.85 4.15 -1.05
C HIS A 436 17.03 4.02 0.23
N GLY A 437 17.25 2.96 1.00
CA GLY A 437 16.82 2.88 2.40
C GLY A 437 17.97 3.31 3.31
N PHE A 438 17.80 4.37 4.10
CA PHE A 438 18.87 4.96 4.89
C PHE A 438 18.36 5.79 6.06
N ARG A 439 19.21 5.92 7.08
CA ARG A 439 19.11 6.97 8.11
C ARG A 439 20.26 7.97 8.00
N TYR A 440 21.41 7.49 7.52
CA TYR A 440 22.65 8.24 7.48
C TYR A 440 23.11 8.42 6.04
N VAL A 441 23.62 9.62 5.74
CA VAL A 441 24.32 9.89 4.48
C VAL A 441 25.70 10.45 4.77
N GLU A 442 26.75 9.75 4.33
CA GLU A 442 28.13 10.27 4.32
C GLU A 442 28.34 11.06 3.03
N VAL A 443 28.75 12.32 3.15
CA VAL A 443 29.01 13.24 2.05
C VAL A 443 30.48 13.64 2.02
N GLU A 444 31.12 13.45 0.87
CA GLU A 444 32.47 13.88 0.60
C GLU A 444 32.51 14.83 -0.60
N GLY A 445 33.48 15.75 -0.61
CA GLY A 445 33.69 16.67 -1.73
C GLY A 445 33.00 18.04 -1.61
N LEU A 446 32.25 18.29 -0.53
CA LEU A 446 31.60 19.59 -0.31
C LEU A 446 32.62 20.76 -0.31
N PRO A 447 32.40 21.82 -1.11
CA PRO A 447 33.32 22.98 -1.18
C PRO A 447 33.38 23.82 0.10
N LYS A 448 32.33 23.75 0.92
CA LYS A 448 32.17 24.50 2.18
C LYS A 448 31.57 23.56 3.24
N LYS A 449 31.66 23.95 4.52
CA LYS A 449 31.03 23.22 5.60
C LYS A 449 29.49 23.22 5.40
N PRO A 450 28.82 22.06 5.45
CA PRO A 450 27.38 21.98 5.25
C PRO A 450 26.57 22.49 6.45
N ASP A 451 25.32 22.79 6.17
CA ASP A 451 24.23 22.98 7.13
C ASP A 451 23.06 22.03 6.81
N GLU A 452 21.96 22.16 7.55
CA GLU A 452 20.74 21.34 7.38
C GLU A 452 20.02 21.53 6.04
N ASN A 453 20.34 22.58 5.27
CA ASN A 453 19.75 22.86 3.95
C ASN A 453 20.64 22.37 2.81
N THR A 454 21.87 21.97 3.10
CA THR A 454 22.81 21.45 2.10
C THR A 454 22.33 20.12 1.53
N LEU A 455 21.72 19.28 2.38
CA LEU A 455 21.19 17.98 1.99
C LEU A 455 19.87 17.70 2.70
N VAL A 456 18.79 17.58 1.94
CA VAL A 456 17.44 17.29 2.44
C VAL A 456 17.00 15.94 1.92
N ALA A 457 16.58 15.02 2.80
CA ALA A 457 16.04 13.74 2.38
C ALA A 457 14.60 13.91 1.86
N LYS A 458 14.33 13.38 0.67
CA LYS A 458 13.00 13.28 0.06
C LYS A 458 12.48 11.86 0.24
N VAL A 459 11.50 11.70 1.13
CA VAL A 459 10.87 10.40 1.39
C VAL A 459 9.89 10.10 0.27
N ILE A 460 10.06 8.97 -0.41
CA ILE A 460 9.17 8.53 -1.47
C ILE A 460 8.52 7.19 -1.12
N HIS A 461 7.29 7.00 -1.59
CA HIS A 461 6.59 5.72 -1.63
C HIS A 461 5.35 5.86 -2.51
N ASN A 462 4.63 4.77 -2.78
CA ASN A 462 3.32 4.87 -3.44
C ASN A 462 2.40 5.82 -2.66
N ASN A 463 1.76 6.76 -3.34
CA ASN A 463 0.85 7.77 -2.78
C ASN A 463 -0.47 7.12 -2.34
N VAL A 464 -0.39 6.37 -1.24
CA VAL A 464 -1.53 5.74 -0.57
C VAL A 464 -1.84 6.57 0.68
N PRO A 465 -3.10 7.00 0.89
CA PRO A 465 -3.43 7.78 2.07
C PRO A 465 -3.39 6.93 3.34
N PHE A 466 -2.97 7.53 4.45
CA PHE A 466 -3.13 6.96 5.79
C PHE A 466 -4.63 6.91 6.15
N THR A 467 -5.09 5.74 6.58
CA THR A 467 -6.47 5.50 7.01
C THR A 467 -6.57 5.21 8.50
N GLY A 468 -5.47 4.83 9.14
CA GLY A 468 -5.42 4.47 10.55
C GLY A 468 -4.60 5.44 11.38
N SER A 469 -4.99 5.63 12.64
CA SER A 469 -4.18 6.25 13.69
C SER A 469 -4.33 5.48 14.98
N PHE A 470 -3.27 5.40 15.77
CA PHE A 470 -3.25 4.71 17.06
C PHE A 470 -2.37 5.47 18.05
N ASN A 471 -2.86 5.61 19.28
CA ASN A 471 -2.13 6.25 20.37
C ASN A 471 -2.55 5.65 21.72
N THR A 472 -1.63 5.58 22.68
CA THR A 472 -1.88 4.98 24.00
C THR A 472 -1.16 5.73 25.11
N SER A 473 -1.50 5.42 26.36
CA SER A 473 -0.76 5.90 27.52
C SER A 473 0.63 5.28 27.71
N ASN A 474 1.04 4.32 26.86
CA ASN A 474 2.33 3.64 26.94
C ASN A 474 3.22 4.04 25.75
N ASP A 475 4.29 4.80 26.03
CA ASP A 475 5.18 5.35 25.00
C ASP A 475 5.93 4.28 24.20
N LEU A 476 6.14 3.10 24.77
CA LEU A 476 6.77 2.00 24.05
C LEU A 476 5.88 1.51 22.91
N LEU A 477 4.59 1.29 23.17
CA LEU A 477 3.63 0.89 22.13
C LEU A 477 3.48 1.96 21.05
N ASN A 478 3.49 3.23 21.44
CA ASN A 478 3.46 4.36 20.50
C ASN A 478 4.71 4.37 19.60
N SER A 479 5.88 4.07 20.17
CA SER A 479 7.15 3.95 19.44
C SER A 479 7.17 2.75 18.50
N ILE A 480 6.68 1.59 18.95
CA ILE A 480 6.49 0.40 18.11
C ILE A 480 5.58 0.75 16.94
N TYR A 481 4.41 1.35 17.18
CA TYR A 481 3.48 1.76 16.13
C TYR A 481 4.14 2.71 15.12
N LYS A 482 4.89 3.72 15.59
CA LYS A 482 5.67 4.61 14.71
C LYS A 482 6.60 3.80 13.81
N ASN A 483 7.37 2.87 14.36
CA ASN A 483 8.29 2.00 13.61
C ASN A 483 7.57 1.15 12.56
N ILE A 484 6.36 0.64 12.86
CA ILE A 484 5.52 -0.08 11.89
C ILE A 484 5.19 0.83 10.72
N THR A 485 4.70 2.04 10.97
CA THR A 485 4.28 2.94 9.88
C THR A 485 5.44 3.38 8.98
N TRP A 486 6.64 3.52 9.53
CA TRP A 486 7.85 3.80 8.75
C TRP A 486 8.33 2.58 7.97
N GLY A 487 8.28 1.40 8.57
CA GLY A 487 8.60 0.14 7.90
C GLY A 487 7.66 -0.18 6.74
N GLN A 488 6.36 0.03 6.94
CA GLN A 488 5.34 -0.11 5.89
C GLN A 488 5.63 0.81 4.72
N ARG A 489 5.66 2.14 4.95
CA ARG A 489 5.77 3.11 3.86
C ARG A 489 7.10 2.95 3.11
N GLY A 490 8.18 2.60 3.81
CA GLY A 490 9.49 2.35 3.21
C GLY A 490 9.49 1.19 2.21
N ASN A 491 8.52 0.28 2.29
CA ASN A 491 8.47 -0.93 1.48
C ASN A 491 7.28 -0.96 0.50
N MET A 492 6.64 0.19 0.26
CA MET A 492 5.62 0.34 -0.78
C MET A 492 6.21 1.07 -1.99
N HIS A 493 6.92 0.31 -2.83
CA HIS A 493 7.62 0.81 -4.02
C HIS A 493 7.21 0.00 -5.26
N SER A 494 6.00 0.28 -5.75
CA SER A 494 5.29 -0.45 -6.81
C SER A 494 4.87 -1.89 -6.46
N VAL A 495 5.63 -2.56 -5.59
CA VAL A 495 5.38 -3.89 -5.02
C VAL A 495 5.68 -3.84 -3.51
N PRO A 496 5.12 -4.75 -2.68
CA PRO A 496 5.44 -4.83 -1.25
C PRO A 496 6.82 -5.47 -1.07
N THR A 497 7.87 -4.67 -0.98
CA THR A 497 9.25 -5.15 -0.93
C THR A 497 9.62 -5.73 0.43
N ASP A 498 10.43 -6.78 0.50
CA ASP A 498 10.96 -7.29 1.78
C ASP A 498 11.72 -6.21 2.57
N CYS A 499 12.64 -5.53 1.88
CA CYS A 499 13.44 -4.46 2.42
C CYS A 499 13.78 -3.43 1.32
N PRO A 500 14.11 -2.17 1.65
CA PRO A 500 14.27 -1.11 0.65
C PRO A 500 15.72 -0.71 0.33
N GLN A 501 16.73 -1.33 0.95
CA GLN A 501 18.11 -0.84 0.97
C GLN A 501 19.11 -1.73 0.23
N ARG A 502 19.09 -3.06 0.45
CA ARG A 502 20.11 -4.00 -0.08
C ARG A 502 19.79 -4.46 -1.51
N ASP A 503 20.63 -5.33 -2.08
CA ASP A 503 20.45 -5.95 -3.40
C ASP A 503 19.33 -7.02 -3.44
N GLU A 504 18.12 -6.61 -3.05
CA GLU A 504 16.91 -7.45 -3.00
C GLU A 504 15.68 -6.64 -3.40
N ARG A 505 14.98 -5.99 -2.46
CA ARG A 505 13.82 -5.12 -2.75
C ARG A 505 12.78 -5.83 -3.63
N LEU A 506 12.47 -7.07 -3.28
CA LEU A 506 11.64 -7.96 -4.07
C LEU A 506 10.25 -8.10 -3.43
N GLY A 507 9.23 -8.31 -4.26
CA GLY A 507 7.86 -8.56 -3.79
C GLY A 507 7.71 -9.96 -3.18
N TRP A 508 8.34 -10.19 -2.02
CA TRP A 508 8.31 -11.46 -1.28
C TRP A 508 6.91 -11.74 -0.73
N MET A 509 6.37 -12.89 -1.10
CA MET A 509 4.96 -13.18 -0.85
C MET A 509 4.65 -13.50 0.61
N GLY A 510 5.55 -14.21 1.31
CA GLY A 510 5.38 -14.58 2.71
C GLY A 510 5.33 -13.37 3.63
N ASP A 511 6.20 -12.39 3.40
CA ASP A 511 6.22 -11.11 4.10
C ASP A 511 4.91 -10.36 3.88
N ALA A 512 4.50 -10.19 2.62
CA ALA A 512 3.33 -9.40 2.27
C ALA A 512 2.03 -9.98 2.87
N GLN A 513 1.86 -11.30 2.90
CA GLN A 513 0.62 -11.89 3.41
C GLN A 513 0.42 -11.72 4.91
N ILE A 514 1.48 -11.85 5.72
CA ILE A 514 1.40 -11.68 7.19
C ILE A 514 1.23 -10.21 7.58
N PHE A 515 1.69 -9.29 6.72
CA PHE A 515 1.60 -7.87 7.01
C PHE A 515 0.33 -7.21 6.43
N ALA A 516 -0.35 -7.85 5.48
CA ALA A 516 -1.50 -7.29 4.78
C ALA A 516 -2.61 -6.75 5.72
N PRO A 517 -3.03 -7.44 6.79
CA PRO A 517 -4.03 -6.89 7.72
C PRO A 517 -3.57 -5.60 8.41
N THR A 518 -2.34 -5.59 8.93
CA THR A 518 -1.75 -4.39 9.55
C THR A 518 -1.65 -3.25 8.55
N ALA A 519 -1.15 -3.55 7.34
CA ALA A 519 -1.01 -2.58 6.28
C ALA A 519 -2.35 -1.91 5.93
N SER A 520 -3.43 -2.70 5.90
CA SER A 520 -4.79 -2.24 5.57
C SER A 520 -5.46 -1.40 6.65
N TYR A 521 -5.10 -1.56 7.93
CA TYR A 521 -5.52 -0.60 8.96
C TYR A 521 -4.84 0.75 8.77
N ILE A 522 -3.52 0.74 8.54
CA ILE A 522 -2.70 1.95 8.56
C ILE A 522 -2.88 2.78 7.29
N MET A 523 -2.92 2.16 6.10
CA MET A 523 -3.03 2.84 4.81
C MET A 523 -4.11 2.19 3.91
N HIS A 524 -4.61 2.95 2.92
CA HIS A 524 -5.64 2.46 1.98
C HIS A 524 -5.07 1.51 0.90
N MET A 525 -4.76 0.27 1.28
CA MET A 525 -3.96 -0.66 0.49
C MET A 525 -4.70 -1.39 -0.66
N ASN A 526 -6.01 -1.21 -0.82
CA ASN A 526 -6.81 -2.01 -1.77
C ASN A 526 -6.29 -1.96 -3.22
N GLY A 527 -6.11 -0.76 -3.79
CA GLY A 527 -5.62 -0.61 -5.18
C GLY A 527 -4.17 -1.05 -5.37
N PHE A 528 -3.34 -0.94 -4.32
CA PHE A 528 -1.95 -1.40 -4.34
C PHE A 528 -1.89 -2.93 -4.41
N PHE A 529 -2.62 -3.63 -3.54
CA PHE A 529 -2.66 -5.09 -3.57
C PHE A 529 -3.43 -5.64 -4.77
N ALA A 530 -4.49 -4.98 -5.25
CA ALA A 530 -5.17 -5.37 -6.49
C ALA A 530 -4.22 -5.39 -7.69
N LYS A 531 -3.33 -4.39 -7.79
CA LYS A 531 -2.27 -4.39 -8.80
C LYS A 531 -1.28 -5.54 -8.58
N TRP A 532 -0.75 -5.71 -7.36
CA TRP A 532 0.28 -6.71 -7.11
C TRP A 532 -0.20 -8.16 -7.26
N VAL A 533 -1.45 -8.45 -6.91
CA VAL A 533 -2.06 -9.78 -7.15
C VAL A 533 -2.14 -10.08 -8.65
N ARG A 534 -2.43 -9.08 -9.50
CA ARG A 534 -2.35 -9.26 -10.95
C ARG A 534 -0.94 -9.55 -11.43
N ASP A 535 0.09 -8.92 -10.83
CA ASP A 535 1.50 -9.25 -11.14
C ASP A 535 1.84 -10.72 -10.80
N ILE A 536 1.29 -11.25 -9.70
CA ILE A 536 1.43 -12.67 -9.33
C ILE A 536 0.73 -13.55 -10.36
N ALA A 537 -0.51 -13.22 -10.75
CA ALA A 537 -1.26 -13.95 -11.77
C ALA A 537 -0.54 -13.94 -13.14
N ASP A 538 0.01 -12.80 -13.55
CA ASP A 538 0.83 -12.67 -14.75
C ASP A 538 2.11 -13.52 -14.65
N SER A 539 2.67 -13.68 -13.45
CA SER A 539 3.86 -14.50 -13.24
C SER A 539 3.56 -16.00 -13.18
N GLN A 540 2.31 -16.44 -12.95
CA GLN A 540 1.95 -17.84 -12.73
C GLN A 540 2.48 -18.79 -13.82
N HIS A 541 3.02 -19.93 -13.40
CA HIS A 541 3.49 -20.97 -14.30
C HIS A 541 2.31 -21.77 -14.89
N SER A 542 2.47 -22.35 -16.08
CA SER A 542 1.41 -23.10 -16.77
C SER A 542 0.91 -24.33 -16.01
N THR A 543 1.70 -24.87 -15.07
CA THR A 543 1.30 -25.97 -14.18
C THR A 543 0.50 -25.51 -12.95
N GLY A 544 0.29 -24.19 -12.79
CA GLY A 544 -0.49 -23.60 -11.69
C GLY A 544 0.32 -23.10 -10.49
N TYR A 545 1.60 -23.46 -10.35
CA TYR A 545 2.42 -22.91 -9.27
C TYR A 545 2.75 -21.43 -9.48
N VAL A 546 3.01 -20.71 -8.39
CA VAL A 546 3.55 -19.34 -8.38
C VAL A 546 5.00 -19.30 -7.87
N TYR A 547 5.62 -18.13 -7.83
CA TYR A 547 7.02 -17.91 -7.44
C TYR A 547 7.10 -17.27 -6.05
N ASP A 548 8.23 -17.38 -5.34
CA ASP A 548 8.39 -16.80 -4.00
C ASP A 548 8.33 -15.26 -3.99
N VAL A 549 8.80 -14.65 -5.08
CA VAL A 549 8.80 -13.21 -5.31
C VAL A 549 8.07 -12.88 -6.61
N ASN A 550 7.26 -11.83 -6.60
CA ASN A 550 6.53 -11.38 -7.79
C ASN A 550 6.60 -9.85 -7.95
N PRO A 551 6.87 -9.32 -9.17
CA PRO A 551 7.06 -10.02 -10.45
C PRO A 551 8.21 -11.02 -10.49
N LYS A 552 8.02 -12.16 -11.18
CA LYS A 552 9.05 -13.21 -11.26
C LYS A 552 10.25 -12.75 -12.10
N ILE A 553 11.43 -12.77 -11.50
CA ILE A 553 12.69 -12.57 -12.21
C ILE A 553 13.89 -13.11 -11.43
N VAL A 554 13.93 -12.91 -10.11
CA VAL A 554 15.09 -13.26 -9.28
C VAL A 554 15.00 -14.68 -8.70
N VAL A 555 13.86 -15.05 -8.10
CA VAL A 555 13.71 -16.34 -7.41
C VAL A 555 12.95 -17.33 -8.29
N GLY A 556 13.51 -18.53 -8.46
CA GLY A 556 12.90 -19.63 -9.21
C GLY A 556 11.69 -20.25 -8.50
N GLY A 557 10.84 -20.93 -9.27
CA GLY A 557 9.70 -21.69 -8.76
C GLY A 557 10.02 -23.17 -8.51
N PRO A 558 9.08 -23.93 -7.92
CA PRO A 558 7.81 -23.45 -7.36
C PRO A 558 8.02 -22.68 -6.04
N SER A 559 7.03 -21.86 -5.70
CA SER A 559 6.97 -21.13 -4.44
C SER A 559 6.88 -22.07 -3.24
N LYS A 560 7.44 -21.67 -2.10
CA LYS A 560 7.46 -22.47 -0.88
C LYS A 560 6.12 -22.32 -0.15
N PRO A 561 5.73 -23.34 0.65
CA PRO A 561 4.55 -23.25 1.51
C PRO A 561 4.54 -21.98 2.35
N ALA A 562 3.39 -21.31 2.46
CA ALA A 562 3.19 -20.01 3.11
C ALA A 562 3.67 -18.78 2.32
N TRP A 563 4.45 -18.93 1.26
CA TRP A 563 4.79 -17.81 0.37
C TRP A 563 3.78 -17.75 -0.77
N GLY A 564 3.66 -18.81 -1.55
CA GLY A 564 2.77 -18.84 -2.72
C GLY A 564 1.29 -18.60 -2.39
N ASP A 565 0.91 -18.91 -1.15
CA ASP A 565 -0.44 -18.74 -0.63
C ASP A 565 -0.89 -17.29 -0.51
N ALA A 566 0.01 -16.30 -0.61
CA ALA A 566 -0.38 -14.90 -0.68
C ALA A 566 -1.29 -14.59 -1.88
N LEU A 567 -1.23 -15.39 -2.96
CA LEU A 567 -2.15 -15.29 -4.09
C LEU A 567 -3.62 -15.52 -3.66
N VAL A 568 -3.86 -16.31 -2.61
CA VAL A 568 -5.19 -16.61 -2.08
C VAL A 568 -5.51 -15.73 -0.86
N ILE A 569 -4.53 -15.55 0.03
CA ILE A 569 -4.71 -14.89 1.33
C ILE A 569 -4.91 -13.38 1.15
N VAL A 570 -4.09 -12.72 0.33
CA VAL A 570 -4.17 -11.26 0.15
C VAL A 570 -5.52 -10.84 -0.47
N PRO A 571 -6.03 -11.45 -1.55
CA PRO A 571 -7.37 -11.14 -2.06
C PRO A 571 -8.48 -11.30 -1.01
N TYR A 572 -8.42 -12.37 -0.23
CA TYR A 572 -9.40 -12.60 0.84
C TYR A 572 -9.33 -11.50 1.91
N ARG A 573 -8.13 -11.09 2.35
CA ARG A 573 -7.97 -9.98 3.29
C ARG A 573 -8.45 -8.65 2.72
N MET A 574 -8.17 -8.35 1.46
CA MET A 574 -8.68 -7.13 0.81
C MET A 574 -10.20 -7.13 0.74
N TYR A 575 -10.83 -8.27 0.46
CA TYR A 575 -12.28 -8.41 0.54
C TYR A 575 -12.79 -8.13 1.96
N GLN A 576 -12.19 -8.73 2.98
CA GLN A 576 -12.61 -8.51 4.37
C GLN A 576 -12.52 -7.02 4.77
N PHE A 577 -11.42 -6.34 4.45
CA PHE A 577 -11.19 -4.95 4.85
C PHE A 577 -11.98 -3.93 4.03
N TYR A 578 -12.18 -4.17 2.74
CA TYR A 578 -12.73 -3.17 1.81
C TYR A 578 -14.08 -3.56 1.19
N GLY A 579 -14.52 -4.82 1.31
CA GLY A 579 -15.74 -5.32 0.67
C GLY A 579 -15.63 -5.46 -0.85
N ASP A 580 -14.42 -5.38 -1.39
CA ASP A 580 -14.14 -5.44 -2.82
C ASP A 580 -14.14 -6.90 -3.31
N LYS A 581 -15.15 -7.29 -4.07
CA LYS A 581 -15.21 -8.63 -4.71
C LYS A 581 -14.40 -8.72 -6.00
N GLY A 582 -14.09 -7.60 -6.65
CA GLY A 582 -13.44 -7.59 -7.96
C GLY A 582 -12.03 -8.16 -7.92
N ILE A 583 -11.28 -7.94 -6.84
CA ILE A 583 -9.95 -8.57 -6.67
C ILE A 583 -10.03 -10.10 -6.65
N ILE A 584 -11.14 -10.67 -6.15
CA ILE A 584 -11.39 -12.11 -6.16
C ILE A 584 -11.80 -12.52 -7.58
N GLU A 585 -12.79 -11.86 -8.17
CA GLU A 585 -13.34 -12.19 -9.49
C GLU A 585 -12.27 -12.19 -10.59
N GLU A 586 -11.40 -11.18 -10.59
CA GLU A 586 -10.33 -11.01 -11.59
C GLU A 586 -9.23 -12.08 -11.49
N ASN A 587 -8.97 -12.59 -10.27
CA ASN A 587 -7.84 -13.48 -10.01
C ASN A 587 -8.24 -14.91 -9.64
N TYR A 588 -9.54 -15.22 -9.67
CA TYR A 588 -10.07 -16.50 -9.18
C TYR A 588 -9.45 -17.71 -9.89
N GLU A 589 -9.29 -17.65 -11.21
CA GLU A 589 -8.69 -18.77 -11.94
C GLU A 589 -7.21 -18.98 -11.57
N ALA A 590 -6.45 -17.91 -11.33
CA ALA A 590 -5.08 -18.03 -10.86
C ALA A 590 -5.02 -18.64 -9.45
N MET A 591 -5.89 -18.19 -8.54
CA MET A 591 -6.03 -18.76 -7.19
C MET A 591 -6.38 -20.25 -7.24
N LYS A 592 -7.35 -20.61 -8.08
CA LYS A 592 -7.76 -21.99 -8.32
C LYS A 592 -6.61 -22.86 -8.82
N ASN A 593 -5.85 -22.38 -9.79
CA ASN A 593 -4.70 -23.11 -10.33
C ASN A 593 -3.60 -23.35 -9.27
N TRP A 594 -3.37 -22.41 -8.35
CA TRP A 594 -2.46 -22.60 -7.21
C TRP A 594 -2.97 -23.68 -6.25
N VAL A 595 -4.23 -23.62 -5.87
CA VAL A 595 -4.84 -24.60 -4.96
C VAL A 595 -4.87 -26.00 -5.59
N GLU A 596 -5.16 -26.11 -6.89
CA GLU A 596 -5.08 -27.37 -7.62
C GLU A 596 -3.64 -27.90 -7.74
N TYR A 597 -2.64 -27.02 -7.86
CA TYR A 597 -1.23 -27.43 -7.82
C TYR A 597 -0.90 -28.09 -6.47
N LEU A 598 -1.32 -27.51 -5.34
CA LEU A 598 -1.12 -28.09 -4.01
C LEU A 598 -1.87 -29.43 -3.85
N ASN A 599 -3.12 -29.48 -4.29
CA ASN A 599 -3.99 -30.64 -4.11
C ASN A 599 -3.59 -31.83 -5.00
N ASN A 600 -3.07 -31.57 -6.19
CA ASN A 600 -2.70 -32.61 -7.16
C ASN A 600 -1.19 -32.91 -7.16
N HIS A 601 -0.43 -32.34 -6.22
CA HIS A 601 0.99 -32.63 -6.08
C HIS A 601 1.21 -34.13 -5.76
N PRO A 602 2.26 -34.78 -6.29
CA PRO A 602 2.48 -36.23 -6.11
C PRO A 602 2.44 -36.73 -4.66
N ASN A 603 3.00 -35.99 -3.70
CA ASN A 603 2.94 -36.40 -2.30
C ASN A 603 1.55 -36.24 -1.67
N THR A 604 0.80 -35.19 -2.01
CA THR A 604 -0.59 -35.04 -1.60
C THR A 604 -1.42 -36.24 -2.07
N GLN A 605 -1.17 -36.72 -3.29
CA GLN A 605 -1.84 -37.91 -3.82
C GLN A 605 -1.45 -39.20 -3.08
N GLN A 606 -0.25 -39.27 -2.49
CA GLN A 606 0.23 -40.44 -1.74
C GLN A 606 -0.27 -40.48 -0.30
N ASN A 607 -0.25 -39.36 0.41
CA ASN A 607 -0.49 -39.33 1.86
C ASN A 607 -1.58 -38.33 2.32
N GLY A 608 -2.21 -37.62 1.38
CA GLY A 608 -3.28 -36.65 1.65
C GLY A 608 -2.80 -35.26 2.06
N LEU A 609 -1.48 -35.00 2.12
CA LEU A 609 -0.92 -33.70 2.50
C LEU A 609 0.20 -33.25 1.54
N TYR A 610 0.15 -31.97 1.19
CA TYR A 610 1.24 -31.34 0.48
C TYR A 610 2.47 -31.20 1.39
N HIS A 611 3.62 -31.63 0.88
CA HIS A 611 4.91 -31.40 1.51
C HIS A 611 5.88 -30.84 0.47
N PHE A 612 6.35 -29.62 0.60
CA PHE A 612 7.48 -29.20 -0.24
C PHE A 612 8.74 -29.96 0.20
N GLN A 613 9.51 -30.53 -0.73
CA GLN A 613 10.80 -31.14 -0.39
C GLN A 613 11.80 -30.99 -1.55
N ALA A 614 12.94 -30.40 -1.25
CA ALA A 614 14.11 -30.33 -2.13
C ALA A 614 15.35 -30.79 -1.34
N GLY A 615 15.67 -32.10 -1.44
CA GLY A 615 16.62 -32.73 -0.52
C GLY A 615 16.09 -32.70 0.92
N ASP A 616 16.88 -32.15 1.84
CA ASP A 616 16.50 -31.98 3.26
C ASP A 616 15.77 -30.65 3.55
N PHE A 617 15.53 -29.83 2.52
CA PHE A 617 14.88 -28.53 2.65
C PHE A 617 13.37 -28.61 2.38
N TYR A 618 12.56 -28.25 3.37
CA TYR A 618 11.09 -28.27 3.32
C TYR A 618 10.45 -26.89 3.02
N GLY A 619 11.27 -25.91 2.64
CA GLY A 619 10.86 -24.51 2.49
C GLY A 619 11.36 -23.65 3.65
N TYR A 620 10.98 -22.38 3.67
CA TYR A 620 11.48 -21.40 4.65
C TYR A 620 10.93 -21.64 6.06
N GLY A 621 9.71 -22.18 6.17
CA GLY A 621 9.06 -22.44 7.45
C GLY A 621 8.66 -21.17 8.20
N ASP A 622 8.60 -21.25 9.52
CA ASP A 622 8.40 -20.07 10.37
C ASP A 622 9.70 -19.25 10.42
N TRP A 623 9.98 -18.52 9.34
CA TRP A 623 11.29 -17.92 9.03
C TRP A 623 11.87 -17.10 10.19
N VAL A 624 13.18 -17.24 10.40
CA VAL A 624 13.98 -16.60 11.47
C VAL A 624 13.31 -16.63 12.86
N PRO A 625 12.89 -17.81 13.35
CA PRO A 625 12.33 -17.91 14.69
C PRO A 625 13.46 -17.87 15.72
N VAL A 626 13.17 -17.42 16.94
CA VAL A 626 14.15 -17.49 18.04
C VAL A 626 14.36 -18.94 18.45
N GLU A 627 13.31 -19.75 18.42
CA GLU A 627 13.35 -21.19 18.67
C GLU A 627 12.90 -21.94 17.40
N LYS A 628 13.77 -22.82 16.88
CA LYS A 628 13.52 -23.53 15.63
C LYS A 628 12.24 -24.37 15.71
N SER A 629 11.29 -24.10 14.81
CA SER A 629 10.05 -24.85 14.64
C SER A 629 10.12 -25.84 13.46
N PRO A 630 9.40 -26.98 13.47
CA PRO A 630 9.38 -27.91 12.34
C PRO A 630 8.84 -27.27 11.06
N THR A 631 9.58 -27.42 9.95
CA THR A 631 9.22 -26.84 8.65
C THR A 631 8.37 -27.76 7.77
N LYS A 632 8.58 -29.08 7.88
CA LYS A 632 7.86 -30.09 7.07
C LYS A 632 6.34 -29.94 7.13
N PRO A 633 5.70 -29.69 8.29
CA PRO A 633 4.24 -29.58 8.36
C PRO A 633 3.65 -28.38 7.60
N ILE A 634 4.42 -27.31 7.34
CA ILE A 634 3.87 -26.04 6.80
C ILE A 634 3.14 -26.23 5.47
N GLY A 635 3.61 -27.14 4.61
CA GLY A 635 2.93 -27.52 3.36
C GLY A 635 1.48 -27.92 3.56
N GLY A 636 1.22 -28.85 4.49
CA GLY A 636 -0.13 -29.33 4.79
C GLY A 636 -0.99 -28.27 5.46
N SER A 637 -0.39 -27.43 6.32
CA SER A 637 -1.11 -26.33 6.98
C SER A 637 -1.67 -25.32 5.98
N TYR A 638 -0.85 -24.92 5.00
CA TYR A 638 -1.26 -23.94 3.99
C TYR A 638 -2.06 -24.57 2.85
N GLN A 639 -1.91 -25.86 2.57
CA GLN A 639 -2.87 -26.59 1.73
C GLN A 639 -4.27 -26.49 2.31
N PHE A 640 -4.46 -26.78 3.60
CA PHE A 640 -5.76 -26.62 4.27
C PHE A 640 -6.27 -25.18 4.13
N PHE A 641 -5.44 -24.21 4.50
CA PHE A 641 -5.88 -22.82 4.57
C PHE A 641 -6.25 -22.25 3.21
N SER A 642 -5.44 -22.50 2.17
CA SER A 642 -5.73 -22.04 0.80
C SER A 642 -6.99 -22.69 0.23
N ASN A 643 -7.26 -23.97 0.52
CA ASN A 643 -8.53 -24.60 0.14
C ASN A 643 -9.73 -23.96 0.86
N LYS A 644 -9.61 -23.73 2.18
CA LYS A 644 -10.66 -23.09 2.97
C LYS A 644 -11.00 -21.70 2.44
N LEU A 645 -9.98 -20.86 2.24
CA LEU A 645 -10.19 -19.50 1.72
C LEU A 645 -10.73 -19.50 0.30
N LEU A 646 -10.25 -20.39 -0.58
CA LEU A 646 -10.80 -20.51 -1.93
C LEU A 646 -12.27 -20.94 -1.91
N ALA A 647 -12.66 -21.85 -1.00
CA ALA A 647 -14.05 -22.26 -0.83
C ALA A 647 -14.95 -21.08 -0.43
N GLU A 648 -14.52 -20.30 0.57
CA GLU A 648 -15.24 -19.11 1.02
C GLU A 648 -15.33 -18.05 -0.10
N MET A 649 -14.24 -17.79 -0.82
CA MET A 649 -14.22 -16.87 -1.95
C MET A 649 -15.10 -17.35 -3.11
N ALA A 650 -15.11 -18.64 -3.41
CA ALA A 650 -16.00 -19.24 -4.40
C ALA A 650 -17.46 -18.97 -4.02
N GLN A 651 -17.83 -19.13 -2.75
CA GLN A 651 -19.16 -18.80 -2.26
C GLN A 651 -19.48 -17.31 -2.40
N ILE A 652 -18.53 -16.42 -2.08
CA ILE A 652 -18.69 -14.94 -2.18
C ILE A 652 -19.02 -14.49 -3.61
N ILE A 653 -18.46 -15.15 -4.63
CA ILE A 653 -18.66 -14.84 -6.06
C ILE A 653 -19.67 -15.79 -6.75
N GLY A 654 -20.37 -16.66 -6.00
CA GLY A 654 -21.45 -17.51 -6.52
C GLY A 654 -21.01 -18.79 -7.24
N LYS A 655 -19.76 -19.24 -7.07
CA LYS A 655 -19.24 -20.52 -7.58
C LYS A 655 -19.48 -21.67 -6.58
N THR A 656 -20.75 -21.98 -6.31
CA THR A 656 -21.16 -22.92 -5.25
C THR A 656 -20.56 -24.33 -5.37
N THR A 657 -20.39 -24.86 -6.58
CA THR A 657 -19.78 -26.19 -6.78
C THR A 657 -18.32 -26.22 -6.37
N ASP A 658 -17.56 -25.17 -6.72
CA ASP A 658 -16.17 -25.04 -6.28
C ASP A 658 -16.10 -24.87 -4.76
N ALA A 659 -17.01 -24.08 -4.17
CA ALA A 659 -17.08 -23.88 -2.72
C ALA A 659 -17.20 -25.21 -1.97
N GLN A 660 -18.17 -26.05 -2.34
CA GLN A 660 -18.38 -27.37 -1.73
C GLN A 660 -17.19 -28.30 -1.95
N LYS A 661 -16.58 -28.29 -3.15
CA LYS A 661 -15.41 -29.11 -3.47
C LYS A 661 -14.24 -28.75 -2.55
N TYR A 662 -13.87 -27.48 -2.47
CA TYR A 662 -12.69 -27.04 -1.73
C TYR A 662 -12.88 -27.09 -0.22
N GLU A 663 -14.10 -26.90 0.28
CA GLU A 663 -14.43 -27.12 1.69
C GLU A 663 -14.18 -28.59 2.10
N LEU A 664 -14.62 -29.55 1.28
CA LEU A 664 -14.38 -30.97 1.53
C LEU A 664 -12.89 -31.32 1.49
N VAL A 665 -12.13 -30.75 0.55
CA VAL A 665 -10.68 -30.97 0.47
C VAL A 665 -9.96 -30.36 1.66
N ALA A 666 -10.35 -29.14 2.09
CA ALA A 666 -9.83 -28.52 3.31
C ALA A 666 -10.05 -29.45 4.51
N GLN A 667 -11.28 -29.92 4.74
CA GLN A 667 -11.56 -30.78 5.89
C GLN A 667 -10.71 -32.07 5.89
N LYS A 668 -10.53 -32.72 4.73
CA LYS A 668 -9.66 -33.89 4.59
C LYS A 668 -8.20 -33.58 4.91
N ALA A 669 -7.69 -32.43 4.46
CA ALA A 669 -6.33 -31.99 4.76
C ALA A 669 -6.16 -31.72 6.27
N ALA A 670 -7.14 -31.08 6.94
CA ALA A 670 -7.10 -30.87 8.38
C ALA A 670 -7.10 -32.19 9.17
N ASP A 671 -7.92 -33.16 8.76
CA ASP A 671 -7.97 -34.47 9.40
C ASP A 671 -6.64 -35.21 9.28
N LYS A 672 -6.05 -35.23 8.08
CA LYS A 672 -4.72 -35.81 7.85
C LYS A 672 -3.61 -35.07 8.58
N TYR A 673 -3.67 -33.74 8.65
CA TYR A 673 -2.70 -32.96 9.41
C TYR A 673 -2.71 -33.34 10.89
N ASN A 674 -3.89 -33.44 11.50
CA ASN A 674 -4.02 -33.86 12.90
C ASN A 674 -3.57 -35.32 13.10
N GLU A 675 -3.81 -36.22 12.15
CA GLU A 675 -3.34 -37.61 12.20
C GLU A 675 -1.80 -37.69 12.27
N PHE A 676 -1.09 -36.89 11.49
CA PHE A 676 0.38 -36.94 11.44
C PHE A 676 1.06 -36.15 12.55
N TYR A 677 0.51 -34.99 12.92
CA TYR A 677 1.27 -33.98 13.66
C TYR A 677 0.69 -33.63 15.04
N PHE A 678 -0.53 -34.04 15.37
CA PHE A 678 -1.15 -33.71 16.66
C PHE A 678 -1.03 -34.87 17.66
N ASP A 679 -0.45 -34.59 18.83
CA ASP A 679 -0.43 -35.52 19.95
C ASP A 679 -1.65 -35.27 20.87
N ALA A 680 -2.60 -36.21 20.84
CA ALA A 680 -3.82 -36.13 21.63
C ALA A 680 -3.59 -36.22 23.16
N GLN A 681 -2.46 -36.78 23.61
CA GLN A 681 -2.13 -36.90 25.03
C GLN A 681 -1.56 -35.59 25.58
N SER A 682 -0.52 -35.05 24.93
CA SER A 682 0.10 -33.80 25.37
C SER A 682 -0.64 -32.54 24.88
N LYS A 683 -1.61 -32.69 23.97
CA LYS A 683 -2.32 -31.58 23.32
C LYS A 683 -1.36 -30.59 22.65
N ASN A 684 -0.30 -31.10 22.05
CA ASN A 684 0.68 -30.32 21.30
C ASN A 684 0.81 -30.84 19.88
N TYR A 685 1.25 -29.97 18.98
CA TYR A 685 1.75 -30.38 17.68
C TYR A 685 3.25 -30.72 17.75
N GLU A 686 3.72 -31.51 16.78
CA GLU A 686 5.14 -31.89 16.63
C GLU A 686 6.07 -30.68 16.80
N GLY A 687 7.13 -30.85 17.59
CA GLY A 687 8.08 -29.78 17.92
C GLY A 687 7.75 -28.99 19.19
N LYS A 688 6.47 -28.91 19.59
CA LYS A 688 5.99 -28.28 20.84
C LYS A 688 6.43 -26.82 21.06
N THR A 689 6.90 -26.14 20.02
CA THR A 689 7.27 -24.73 20.07
C THR A 689 6.03 -23.84 20.02
N GLN A 690 6.20 -22.52 20.25
CA GLN A 690 5.12 -21.55 20.05
C GLN A 690 4.61 -21.63 18.61
N GLY A 691 5.50 -21.55 17.62
CA GLY A 691 5.15 -21.60 16.19
C GLY A 691 4.45 -22.89 15.77
N ALA A 692 4.93 -24.05 16.26
CA ALA A 692 4.35 -25.36 15.93
C ALA A 692 2.88 -25.50 16.37
N ASN A 693 2.53 -24.90 17.51
CA ASN A 693 1.16 -24.92 18.02
C ASN A 693 0.30 -23.78 17.47
N LEU A 694 0.88 -22.58 17.28
CA LEU A 694 0.17 -21.38 16.81
C LEU A 694 -0.39 -21.53 15.40
N ILE A 695 0.40 -22.07 14.48
CA ILE A 695 0.02 -22.16 13.06
C ILE A 695 -1.25 -23.01 12.86
N PRO A 696 -1.31 -24.29 13.25
CA PRO A 696 -2.53 -25.09 13.06
C PRO A 696 -3.72 -24.55 13.88
N LEU A 697 -3.49 -23.96 15.05
CA LEU A 697 -4.55 -23.38 15.88
C LEU A 697 -5.21 -22.18 15.18
N SER A 698 -4.39 -21.26 14.67
CA SER A 698 -4.83 -19.98 14.10
C SER A 698 -5.44 -20.15 12.71
N LEU A 699 -4.90 -21.05 11.90
CA LEU A 699 -5.46 -21.36 10.57
C LEU A 699 -6.82 -22.07 10.68
N GLY A 700 -7.06 -22.78 11.78
CA GLY A 700 -8.32 -23.50 12.06
C GLY A 700 -8.25 -25.01 11.85
N ILE A 701 -7.06 -25.60 11.88
CA ILE A 701 -6.83 -27.05 11.76
C ILE A 701 -7.13 -27.77 13.08
N THR A 702 -6.80 -27.14 14.21
CA THR A 702 -7.04 -27.71 15.54
C THR A 702 -8.54 -27.88 15.80
N LYS A 703 -8.92 -29.12 16.13
CA LYS A 703 -10.32 -29.49 16.41
C LYS A 703 -10.91 -28.62 17.53
N PRO A 704 -12.19 -28.21 17.44
CA PRO A 704 -12.81 -27.30 18.41
C PRO A 704 -12.61 -27.70 19.88
N ALA A 705 -12.68 -29.00 20.20
CA ALA A 705 -12.52 -29.53 21.55
C ALA A 705 -11.09 -29.37 22.12
N ASP A 706 -10.07 -29.26 21.27
CA ASP A 706 -8.67 -29.19 21.66
C ASP A 706 -8.10 -27.76 21.64
N ARG A 707 -8.79 -26.80 20.98
CA ARG A 707 -8.31 -25.41 20.79
C ARG A 707 -7.88 -24.75 22.10
N ALA A 708 -8.71 -24.84 23.14
CA ALA A 708 -8.43 -24.23 24.44
C ALA A 708 -7.19 -24.84 25.12
N ALA A 709 -6.99 -26.16 24.99
CA ALA A 709 -5.83 -26.84 25.55
C ALA A 709 -4.54 -26.47 24.82
N VAL A 710 -4.57 -26.43 23.49
CA VAL A 710 -3.41 -26.01 22.67
C VAL A 710 -3.05 -24.55 22.97
N ALA A 711 -4.02 -23.64 23.06
CA ALA A 711 -3.78 -22.24 23.41
C ALA A 711 -3.16 -22.10 24.80
N LYS A 712 -3.62 -22.90 25.78
CA LYS A 712 -3.02 -22.94 27.12
C LYS A 712 -1.58 -23.44 27.09
N ASN A 713 -1.25 -24.42 26.25
CA ASN A 713 0.13 -24.88 26.06
C ASN A 713 1.02 -23.79 25.47
N VAL A 714 0.54 -23.00 24.51
CA VAL A 714 1.25 -21.81 24.00
C VAL A 714 1.50 -20.81 25.13
N ALA A 715 0.48 -20.47 25.91
CA ALA A 715 0.62 -19.53 27.03
C ALA A 715 1.59 -20.04 28.11
N ALA A 716 1.60 -21.35 28.38
CA ALA A 716 2.56 -21.96 29.30
C ALA A 716 3.99 -21.86 28.77
N ASN A 717 4.20 -22.14 27.49
CA ASN A 717 5.52 -22.01 26.85
C ASN A 717 6.03 -20.56 26.88
N VAL A 718 5.18 -19.56 26.59
CA VAL A 718 5.55 -18.14 26.71
C VAL A 718 6.05 -17.80 28.12
N ARG A 719 5.34 -18.26 29.16
CA ARG A 719 5.77 -18.06 30.56
C ARG A 719 7.08 -18.77 30.89
N GLU A 720 7.28 -19.98 30.38
CA GLU A 720 8.54 -20.73 30.52
C GLU A 720 9.72 -19.97 29.87
N LYS A 721 9.47 -19.23 28.80
CA LYS A 721 10.43 -18.33 28.15
C LYS A 721 10.44 -16.93 28.79
N ASN A 722 10.05 -16.81 30.06
CA ASN A 722 10.01 -15.56 30.83
C ASN A 722 9.18 -14.46 30.15
N ASP A 723 7.99 -14.80 29.69
CA ASP A 723 7.06 -13.90 28.99
C ASP A 723 7.65 -13.32 27.67
N HIS A 724 8.50 -14.10 26.97
CA HIS A 724 9.03 -13.76 25.65
C HIS A 724 8.40 -14.61 24.54
N LEU A 725 8.31 -14.01 23.36
CA LEU A 725 8.02 -14.72 22.12
C LEU A 725 9.22 -15.56 21.68
N THR A 726 8.97 -16.64 20.95
CA THR A 726 10.02 -17.40 20.24
C THR A 726 9.75 -17.56 18.74
N THR A 727 8.75 -16.84 18.25
CA THR A 727 8.13 -16.96 16.92
C THR A 727 8.97 -16.39 15.78
N GLY A 728 8.82 -16.99 14.60
CA GLY A 728 9.32 -16.46 13.32
C GLY A 728 8.26 -15.65 12.58
N PHE A 729 8.46 -15.43 11.28
CA PHE A 729 7.59 -14.59 10.46
C PHE A 729 6.12 -15.03 10.46
N LEU A 730 5.86 -16.33 10.28
CA LEU A 730 4.49 -16.83 10.10
C LEU A 730 3.71 -16.81 11.41
N SER A 731 4.36 -17.15 12.53
CA SER A 731 3.66 -17.32 13.80
C SER A 731 3.62 -16.06 14.67
N THR A 732 4.43 -15.04 14.38
CA THR A 732 4.46 -13.79 15.18
C THR A 732 3.13 -13.04 15.15
N GLU A 733 2.48 -12.93 13.97
CA GLU A 733 1.16 -12.27 13.87
C GLU A 733 0.08 -13.00 14.68
N MET A 734 0.27 -14.30 14.93
CA MET A 734 -0.72 -15.19 15.52
C MET A 734 -0.66 -15.22 17.05
N LEU A 735 0.50 -14.91 17.64
CA LEU A 735 0.76 -15.11 19.06
C LEU A 735 -0.18 -14.28 19.95
N LEU A 736 -0.15 -12.95 19.82
CA LEU A 736 -0.90 -12.07 20.71
C LEU A 736 -2.43 -12.18 20.54
N PRO A 737 -2.96 -12.29 19.29
CA PRO A 737 -4.38 -12.61 19.09
C PRO A 737 -4.78 -13.92 19.78
N THR A 738 -4.00 -15.00 19.61
CA THR A 738 -4.28 -16.30 20.23
C THR A 738 -4.32 -16.22 21.75
N LEU A 739 -3.32 -15.60 22.37
CA LEU A 739 -3.29 -15.41 23.82
C LEU A 739 -4.51 -14.60 24.30
N SER A 740 -4.84 -13.53 23.59
CA SER A 740 -5.95 -12.64 23.95
C SER A 740 -7.31 -13.36 23.87
N ASP A 741 -7.56 -14.09 22.79
CA ASP A 741 -8.79 -14.85 22.59
C ASP A 741 -8.90 -16.05 23.55
N ALA A 742 -7.77 -16.58 24.03
CA ALA A 742 -7.71 -17.65 25.02
C ALA A 742 -7.90 -17.17 26.48
N GLY A 743 -8.15 -15.87 26.70
CA GLY A 743 -8.30 -15.29 28.04
C GLY A 743 -6.96 -14.95 28.72
N GLU A 744 -5.85 -15.04 27.99
CA GLU A 744 -4.49 -14.75 28.45
C GLU A 744 -4.02 -13.35 27.99
N HIS A 745 -4.95 -12.39 27.94
CA HIS A 745 -4.68 -11.06 27.38
C HIS A 745 -3.63 -10.27 28.18
N GLU A 746 -3.57 -10.43 29.50
CA GLU A 746 -2.50 -9.85 30.32
C GLU A 746 -1.12 -10.38 29.94
N LEU A 747 -1.02 -11.67 29.57
CA LEU A 747 0.23 -12.24 29.08
C LEU A 747 0.58 -11.68 27.70
N ALA A 748 -0.40 -11.56 26.80
CA ALA A 748 -0.22 -10.94 25.49
C ALA A 748 0.33 -9.50 25.62
N TYR A 749 -0.24 -8.73 26.55
CA TYR A 749 0.21 -7.38 26.84
C TYR A 749 1.66 -7.36 27.36
N LYS A 750 2.01 -8.21 28.32
CA LYS A 750 3.39 -8.33 28.82
C LYS A 750 4.41 -8.64 27.72
N VAL A 751 4.08 -9.56 26.80
CA VAL A 751 4.93 -9.87 25.65
C VAL A 751 5.09 -8.65 24.74
N ALA A 752 4.01 -7.90 24.47
CA ALA A 752 4.03 -6.72 23.61
C ALA A 752 4.90 -5.58 24.17
N ILE A 753 4.96 -5.42 25.49
CA ILE A 753 5.75 -4.37 26.17
C ILE A 753 7.10 -4.86 26.69
N GLN A 754 7.50 -6.09 26.40
CA GLN A 754 8.81 -6.61 26.78
C GLN A 754 9.92 -5.77 26.14
N LYS A 755 10.99 -5.53 26.91
CA LYS A 755 12.15 -4.71 26.52
C LYS A 755 13.43 -5.51 26.36
N THR A 756 13.52 -6.71 26.92
CA THR A 756 14.67 -7.59 26.75
C THR A 756 14.55 -8.44 25.49
N TYR A 757 15.69 -8.92 24.97
CA TYR A 757 15.71 -9.78 23.80
C TYR A 757 15.07 -11.16 24.13
N PRO A 758 14.25 -11.72 23.22
CA PRO A 758 13.70 -11.14 21.98
C PRO A 758 12.39 -10.36 22.21
N SER A 759 12.28 -9.13 21.69
CA SER A 759 11.02 -8.37 21.72
C SER A 759 11.02 -7.17 20.76
N TRP A 760 9.83 -6.62 20.48
CA TRP A 760 9.73 -5.34 19.79
C TRP A 760 10.31 -4.19 20.61
N GLY A 761 10.12 -4.22 21.94
CA GLY A 761 10.67 -3.18 22.80
C GLY A 761 12.19 -3.20 22.85
N TYR A 762 12.81 -4.38 22.74
CA TYR A 762 14.26 -4.48 22.56
C TYR A 762 14.76 -3.72 21.33
N MET A 763 14.06 -3.81 20.17
CA MET A 763 14.41 -3.02 18.98
C MET A 763 14.36 -1.52 19.29
N VAL A 764 13.31 -1.06 19.98
CA VAL A 764 13.15 0.36 20.37
C VAL A 764 14.26 0.81 21.32
N GLU A 765 14.58 0.03 22.35
CA GLU A 765 15.66 0.34 23.31
C GLU A 765 17.04 0.40 22.63
N LYS A 766 17.21 -0.32 21.52
CA LYS A 766 18.41 -0.24 20.66
C LYS A 766 18.37 0.86 19.61
N GLY A 767 17.36 1.73 19.65
CA GLY A 767 17.26 2.91 18.78
C GLY A 767 16.69 2.63 17.39
N ALA A 768 15.98 1.51 17.19
CA ALA A 768 15.28 1.24 15.95
C ALA A 768 14.19 2.29 15.69
N THR A 769 14.12 2.78 14.45
CA THR A 769 13.07 3.70 13.97
C THR A 769 12.15 3.05 12.92
N THR A 770 12.37 1.77 12.66
CA THR A 770 11.70 0.87 11.72
C THR A 770 11.73 -0.53 12.31
N MET A 771 10.94 -1.45 11.77
CA MET A 771 11.02 -2.87 12.14
C MET A 771 12.28 -3.52 11.53
N TRP A 772 12.95 -4.39 12.27
CA TRP A 772 14.13 -5.12 11.80
C TRP A 772 13.76 -6.48 11.20
N GLU A 773 14.65 -7.03 10.40
CA GLU A 773 14.48 -8.37 9.82
C GLU A 773 14.70 -9.49 10.85
N LEU A 774 15.60 -9.30 11.80
CA LEU A 774 15.90 -10.26 12.87
C LEU A 774 15.60 -9.65 14.24
N TRP A 775 15.14 -10.48 15.17
CA TRP A 775 14.96 -10.07 16.58
C TRP A 775 16.27 -9.58 17.22
N ASN A 776 17.42 -10.12 16.80
CA ASN A 776 18.75 -9.84 17.32
C ASN A 776 19.61 -9.03 16.33
N SER A 777 19.02 -8.32 15.36
CA SER A 777 19.77 -7.68 14.28
C SER A 777 20.99 -6.88 14.77
N ASP A 778 20.94 -6.21 15.93
CA ASP A 778 22.05 -5.42 16.48
C ASP A 778 23.28 -6.23 16.92
N THR A 779 23.10 -7.50 17.26
CA THR A 779 24.18 -8.42 17.66
C THR A 779 24.55 -9.40 16.55
N GLU A 780 23.63 -9.65 15.62
CA GLU A 780 23.93 -10.42 14.42
C GLU A 780 24.94 -9.68 13.55
N LYS A 781 25.81 -10.43 12.88
CA LYS A 781 26.78 -9.83 11.96
C LYS A 781 26.04 -9.02 10.88
N PRO A 782 26.50 -7.80 10.56
CA PRO A 782 25.83 -6.99 9.56
C PRO A 782 26.00 -7.59 8.16
N GLU A 783 27.09 -8.32 7.88
CA GLU A 783 27.35 -8.92 6.57
C GLU A 783 26.38 -10.07 6.27
N GLY A 784 25.30 -9.78 5.54
CA GLY A 784 24.37 -10.80 5.06
C GLY A 784 22.91 -10.38 5.14
N MET A 785 22.06 -11.25 5.69
CA MET A 785 20.62 -11.05 5.84
C MET A 785 20.33 -10.36 7.19
N ASN A 786 20.57 -9.05 7.23
CA ASN A 786 20.41 -8.25 8.45
C ASN A 786 19.89 -6.83 8.14
N SER A 787 18.69 -6.76 7.55
CA SER A 787 18.00 -5.50 7.24
C SER A 787 17.50 -4.80 8.50
N ARG A 788 17.60 -3.46 8.55
CA ARG A 788 16.98 -2.63 9.61
C ARG A 788 15.62 -2.06 9.21
N ASN A 789 15.08 -2.48 8.08
CA ASN A 789 13.79 -2.03 7.58
C ASN A 789 13.05 -3.16 6.87
N HIS A 790 12.38 -3.99 7.67
CA HIS A 790 11.62 -5.17 7.24
C HIS A 790 10.26 -5.17 7.93
N PHE A 791 9.15 -5.16 7.20
CA PHE A 791 7.84 -4.93 7.83
C PHE A 791 7.20 -6.17 8.48
N ALA A 792 7.74 -7.37 8.27
CA ALA A 792 7.16 -8.65 8.70
C ALA A 792 6.74 -8.64 10.18
N TYR A 793 7.65 -8.32 11.10
CA TYR A 793 7.34 -8.24 12.54
C TYR A 793 6.50 -7.03 12.94
N GLY A 794 6.23 -6.11 12.00
CA GLY A 794 5.23 -5.08 12.17
C GLY A 794 3.79 -5.61 12.20
N SER A 795 3.57 -6.90 11.91
CA SER A 795 2.24 -7.55 11.94
C SER A 795 1.52 -7.47 13.29
N ILE A 796 2.24 -7.17 14.38
CA ILE A 796 1.64 -6.81 15.69
C ILE A 796 0.67 -5.62 15.59
N GLY A 797 0.79 -4.76 14.57
CA GLY A 797 -0.09 -3.61 14.40
C GLY A 797 -1.57 -3.98 14.33
N GLU A 798 -1.94 -5.11 13.72
CA GLU A 798 -3.31 -5.61 13.76
C GLU A 798 -3.80 -5.81 15.20
N TRP A 799 -2.95 -6.34 16.09
CA TRP A 799 -3.32 -6.54 17.50
C TRP A 799 -3.60 -5.21 18.23
N PHE A 800 -2.87 -4.13 17.89
CA PHE A 800 -3.13 -2.79 18.43
C PHE A 800 -4.53 -2.30 18.06
N TYR A 801 -4.92 -2.43 16.79
CA TYR A 801 -6.26 -2.05 16.34
C TYR A 801 -7.35 -2.97 16.90
N ALA A 802 -7.17 -4.29 16.75
CA ALA A 802 -8.20 -5.27 17.03
C ALA A 802 -8.44 -5.49 18.53
N TYR A 803 -7.41 -5.42 19.37
CA TYR A 803 -7.53 -5.79 20.79
C TYR A 803 -7.40 -4.60 21.73
N LEU A 804 -6.37 -3.76 21.55
CA LEU A 804 -6.19 -2.59 22.41
C LEU A 804 -7.26 -1.52 22.12
N ALA A 805 -7.39 -1.13 20.85
CA ALA A 805 -8.46 -0.21 20.45
C ALA A 805 -9.81 -0.91 20.27
N GLY A 806 -9.83 -2.22 20.03
CA GLY A 806 -11.03 -3.02 19.91
C GLY A 806 -11.72 -2.96 18.54
N ILE A 807 -11.14 -2.32 17.52
CA ILE A 807 -11.73 -2.23 16.17
C ILE A 807 -11.46 -3.54 15.43
N LYS A 808 -12.45 -4.43 15.40
CA LYS A 808 -12.34 -5.77 14.80
C LYS A 808 -13.26 -5.91 13.58
N LEU A 809 -12.80 -6.68 12.61
CA LEU A 809 -13.66 -7.22 11.56
C LEU A 809 -14.75 -8.10 12.17
N ASP A 810 -15.95 -8.04 11.61
CA ASP A 810 -16.96 -9.09 11.80
C ASP A 810 -16.71 -10.19 10.76
N PRO A 811 -16.42 -11.45 11.16
CA PRO A 811 -16.25 -12.55 10.20
C PRO A 811 -17.44 -12.78 9.26
N GLN A 812 -18.64 -12.30 9.63
CA GLN A 812 -19.85 -12.41 8.82
C GLN A 812 -20.11 -11.18 7.93
N SER A 813 -19.25 -10.17 7.98
CA SER A 813 -19.43 -8.91 7.25
C SER A 813 -18.14 -8.35 6.68
N ALA A 814 -18.15 -8.02 5.39
CA ALA A 814 -17.00 -7.44 4.71
C ALA A 814 -17.04 -5.91 4.67
N GLY A 815 -15.88 -5.28 4.52
CA GLY A 815 -15.74 -3.84 4.32
C GLY A 815 -16.12 -2.99 5.52
N PHE A 816 -16.23 -3.59 6.72
CA PHE A 816 -16.76 -2.96 7.93
C PHE A 816 -18.22 -2.45 7.76
N LYS A 817 -19.03 -3.15 6.95
CA LYS A 817 -20.47 -2.87 6.87
C LYS A 817 -21.16 -3.16 8.21
N HIS A 818 -20.78 -4.27 8.84
CA HIS A 818 -20.88 -4.52 10.27
C HIS A 818 -19.47 -4.79 10.81
N PHE A 819 -19.21 -4.41 12.05
CA PHE A 819 -17.91 -4.60 12.70
C PHE A 819 -18.07 -4.72 14.22
N ILE A 820 -17.00 -5.09 14.91
CA ILE A 820 -16.99 -5.28 16.36
C ILE A 820 -16.12 -4.20 17.00
N ILE A 821 -16.60 -3.63 18.12
CA ILE A 821 -15.84 -2.76 19.03
C ILE A 821 -15.70 -3.49 20.37
N ALA A 822 -14.54 -4.11 20.60
CA ALA A 822 -14.27 -4.93 21.78
C ALA A 822 -12.89 -4.61 22.38
N PRO A 823 -12.70 -3.40 22.95
CA PRO A 823 -11.43 -3.01 23.56
C PRO A 823 -11.12 -3.87 24.79
N MET A 824 -9.84 -4.19 24.97
CA MET A 824 -9.34 -4.98 26.07
C MET A 824 -8.25 -4.18 26.82
N PRO A 825 -8.59 -3.57 27.97
CA PRO A 825 -7.59 -2.99 28.87
C PRO A 825 -6.69 -4.08 29.46
N ALA A 826 -5.40 -3.77 29.64
CA ALA A 826 -4.42 -4.67 30.24
C ALA A 826 -3.27 -3.90 30.91
N GLY A 827 -2.62 -4.52 31.89
CA GLY A 827 -1.42 -4.02 32.54
C GLY A 827 -1.54 -2.58 33.05
N ASP A 828 -0.65 -1.71 32.59
CA ASP A 828 -0.57 -0.31 33.01
C ASP A 828 -1.26 0.68 32.05
N LEU A 829 -1.96 0.18 31.03
CA LEU A 829 -2.67 1.03 30.07
C LEU A 829 -3.83 1.76 30.74
N LYS A 830 -3.78 3.09 30.68
CA LYS A 830 -4.80 4.00 31.18
C LYS A 830 -5.77 4.41 30.09
N TRP A 831 -5.29 4.59 28.87
CA TRP A 831 -6.12 4.96 27.74
C TRP A 831 -5.53 4.48 26.42
N VAL A 832 -6.41 4.32 25.44
CA VAL A 832 -6.10 4.05 24.04
C VAL A 832 -7.04 4.88 23.19
N GLU A 833 -6.52 5.51 22.13
CA GLU A 833 -7.30 6.22 21.13
C GLU A 833 -6.91 5.72 19.74
N SER A 834 -7.93 5.36 18.94
CA SER A 834 -7.73 4.89 17.58
C SER A 834 -8.83 5.36 16.66
N ARG A 835 -8.45 5.58 15.40
CA ARG A 835 -9.34 5.90 14.29
C ARG A 835 -8.96 5.05 13.10
N TYR A 836 -9.97 4.57 12.38
CA TYR A 836 -9.80 3.86 11.12
C TYR A 836 -10.84 4.32 10.08
N VAL A 837 -10.38 4.77 8.92
CA VAL A 837 -11.24 5.26 7.83
C VAL A 837 -11.54 4.14 6.85
N THR A 838 -12.79 3.67 6.88
CA THR A 838 -13.32 2.64 5.98
C THR A 838 -13.85 3.23 4.67
N GLY A 839 -14.31 2.36 3.77
CA GLY A 839 -15.11 2.78 2.61
C GLY A 839 -16.39 3.53 2.99
N TYR A 840 -16.99 3.26 4.17
CA TYR A 840 -18.22 3.89 4.65
C TYR A 840 -17.99 5.18 5.44
N GLY A 841 -16.76 5.45 5.87
CA GLY A 841 -16.41 6.59 6.72
C GLY A 841 -15.55 6.18 7.92
N SER A 842 -15.40 7.11 8.86
CA SER A 842 -14.53 6.94 10.03
C SER A 842 -15.18 6.07 11.11
N ILE A 843 -14.46 5.02 11.53
CA ILE A 843 -14.66 4.34 12.82
C ILE A 843 -13.70 4.97 13.82
N ALA A 844 -14.19 5.28 15.02
CA ALA A 844 -13.35 5.71 16.13
C ALA A 844 -13.63 4.85 17.36
N SER A 845 -12.58 4.51 18.10
CA SER A 845 -12.65 3.80 19.37
C SER A 845 -11.60 4.40 20.31
N GLY A 846 -12.06 5.05 21.37
CA GLY A 846 -11.20 5.66 22.38
C GLY A 846 -11.70 5.33 23.77
N TRP A 847 -10.87 4.69 24.59
CA TRP A 847 -11.24 4.37 25.97
C TRP A 847 -10.25 4.95 26.98
N ASN A 848 -10.76 5.19 28.18
CA ASN A 848 -10.00 5.64 29.34
C ASN A 848 -10.48 4.88 30.59
N LEU A 849 -9.53 4.42 31.38
CA LEU A 849 -9.74 3.74 32.65
C LEU A 849 -9.21 4.64 33.78
N GLN A 850 -10.12 5.15 34.59
CA GLN A 850 -9.80 5.93 35.78
C GLN A 850 -10.32 5.16 37.00
N ASP A 851 -9.41 4.77 37.88
CA ASP A 851 -9.68 3.86 38.99
C ASP A 851 -10.40 2.59 38.50
N THR A 852 -11.66 2.40 38.86
CA THR A 852 -12.48 1.27 38.39
C THR A 852 -13.46 1.67 37.28
N LYS A 853 -13.51 2.94 36.89
CA LYS A 853 -14.46 3.47 35.91
C LYS A 853 -13.87 3.39 34.50
N PHE A 854 -14.48 2.55 33.67
CA PHE A 854 -14.13 2.43 32.26
C PHE A 854 -15.05 3.30 31.41
N THR A 855 -14.49 4.18 30.57
CA THR A 855 -15.25 5.00 29.63
C THR A 855 -14.80 4.71 28.21
N LEU A 856 -15.73 4.43 27.31
CA LEU A 856 -15.49 4.18 25.88
C LEU A 856 -16.28 5.17 25.03
N LYS A 857 -15.59 5.92 24.17
CA LYS A 857 -16.16 6.74 23.10
C LYS A 857 -16.04 6.01 21.77
N VAL A 858 -17.14 5.93 21.03
CA VAL A 858 -17.22 5.23 19.74
C VAL A 858 -17.90 6.10 18.71
N SER A 859 -17.38 6.11 17.49
CA SER A 859 -18.06 6.63 16.30
C SER A 859 -18.29 5.49 15.31
N VAL A 860 -19.55 5.32 14.90
CA VAL A 860 -19.98 4.33 13.90
C VAL A 860 -20.46 5.07 12.65
N PRO A 861 -19.82 4.91 11.48
CA PRO A 861 -20.16 5.70 10.29
C PRO A 861 -21.57 5.40 9.77
N ALA A 862 -22.19 6.36 9.08
CA ALA A 862 -23.53 6.17 8.53
C ALA A 862 -23.59 4.96 7.59
N ASN A 863 -24.76 4.35 7.49
CA ASN A 863 -25.00 3.13 6.70
C ASN A 863 -24.20 1.89 7.20
N THR A 864 -23.64 1.93 8.41
CA THR A 864 -23.03 0.77 9.07
C THR A 864 -23.65 0.53 10.46
N SER A 865 -23.26 -0.56 11.09
CA SER A 865 -23.62 -0.93 12.46
C SER A 865 -22.44 -1.61 13.14
N ALA A 866 -22.45 -1.67 14.47
CA ALA A 866 -21.40 -2.34 15.21
C ALA A 866 -21.94 -3.15 16.38
N GLN A 867 -21.24 -4.23 16.72
CA GLN A 867 -21.39 -4.89 18.01
C GLN A 867 -20.38 -4.32 19.00
N ILE A 868 -20.85 -3.72 20.10
CA ILE A 868 -19.99 -3.22 21.17
C ILE A 868 -19.94 -4.24 22.29
N GLN A 869 -18.73 -4.65 22.66
CA GLN A 869 -18.46 -5.53 23.80
C GLN A 869 -17.70 -4.75 24.88
N LEU A 870 -18.41 -4.39 25.95
CA LEU A 870 -17.84 -3.64 27.07
C LEU A 870 -17.29 -4.58 28.14
N PRO A 871 -16.03 -4.43 28.58
CA PRO A 871 -15.48 -5.22 29.67
C PRO A 871 -16.17 -4.85 30.99
N LEU A 872 -16.58 -5.87 31.75
CA LEU A 872 -17.18 -5.67 33.08
C LEU A 872 -16.15 -5.70 34.21
N ALA A 873 -14.89 -6.10 33.92
CA ALA A 873 -13.79 -6.14 34.88
C ALA A 873 -14.13 -6.89 36.19
N GLY A 874 -14.94 -7.95 36.12
CA GLY A 874 -15.31 -8.78 37.28
C GLY A 874 -16.44 -8.21 38.13
N LYS A 875 -17.03 -7.07 37.74
CA LYS A 875 -18.16 -6.46 38.44
C LYS A 875 -19.43 -7.27 38.21
N THR A 876 -19.95 -7.86 39.29
CA THR A 876 -21.19 -8.69 39.25
C THR A 876 -22.47 -7.87 39.10
N ASN A 877 -22.44 -6.60 39.50
CA ASN A 877 -23.56 -5.64 39.43
C ASN A 877 -23.19 -4.35 38.67
N ALA A 878 -22.45 -4.47 37.57
CA ALA A 878 -22.04 -3.31 36.79
C ALA A 878 -23.24 -2.45 36.36
N ILE A 879 -23.08 -1.13 36.46
CA ILE A 879 -24.02 -0.15 35.90
C ILE A 879 -23.38 0.39 34.63
N ILE A 880 -24.02 0.16 33.49
CA ILE A 880 -23.56 0.71 32.21
C ILE A 880 -24.45 1.87 31.84
N LYS A 881 -23.85 3.02 31.56
CA LYS A 881 -24.52 4.23 31.10
C LYS A 881 -24.06 4.58 29.70
N GLU A 882 -24.97 5.10 28.88
CA GLU A 882 -24.66 5.82 27.64
C GLU A 882 -25.07 7.28 27.82
N ASN A 883 -24.13 8.22 27.70
CA ASN A 883 -24.36 9.65 27.98
C ASN A 883 -25.12 9.89 29.30
N ASN A 884 -24.65 9.25 30.38
CA ASN A 884 -25.23 9.27 31.74
C ASN A 884 -26.61 8.61 31.89
N LYS A 885 -27.18 8.01 30.85
CA LYS A 885 -28.45 7.27 30.92
C LYS A 885 -28.17 5.77 31.04
N PRO A 886 -28.77 5.05 32.00
CA PRO A 886 -28.52 3.62 32.15
C PRO A 886 -28.96 2.85 30.90
N VAL A 887 -28.11 1.95 30.43
CA VAL A 887 -28.37 0.94 29.37
C VAL A 887 -28.27 -0.49 29.90
N LEU A 888 -27.67 -0.67 31.08
CA LEU A 888 -27.65 -1.92 31.83
C LEU A 888 -27.58 -1.61 33.32
N ALA A 889 -28.38 -2.31 34.14
CA ALA A 889 -28.25 -2.32 35.59
C ALA A 889 -28.56 -3.73 36.12
N GLY A 890 -27.64 -4.33 36.89
CA GLY A 890 -27.82 -5.67 37.46
C GLY A 890 -28.09 -6.75 36.41
N ASN A 891 -27.34 -6.73 35.31
CA ASN A 891 -27.46 -7.65 34.15
C ASN A 891 -28.82 -7.62 33.44
N LYS A 892 -29.65 -6.60 33.67
CA LYS A 892 -30.93 -6.41 32.97
C LYS A 892 -30.95 -5.08 32.23
N ALA A 893 -31.47 -5.10 31.01
CA ALA A 893 -31.73 -3.88 30.26
C ALA A 893 -32.83 -3.05 30.97
N PRO A 894 -32.69 -1.73 31.08
CA PRO A 894 -33.71 -0.86 31.64
C PRO A 894 -34.96 -0.82 30.74
N LYS A 895 -36.12 -0.47 31.32
CA LYS A 895 -37.38 -0.35 30.57
C LYS A 895 -37.34 0.72 29.47
N ILE A 896 -36.52 1.77 29.66
CA ILE A 896 -36.36 2.87 28.70
C ILE A 896 -35.29 2.47 27.70
N LYS A 897 -35.68 2.34 26.42
CA LYS A 897 -34.74 2.05 25.32
C LYS A 897 -34.07 3.33 24.84
N ILE A 898 -32.75 3.29 24.64
CA ILE A 898 -32.01 4.37 24.00
C ILE A 898 -31.99 4.14 22.48
N PRO A 899 -32.36 5.12 21.65
CA PRO A 899 -32.34 4.98 20.20
C PRO A 899 -30.98 4.53 19.67
N GLY A 900 -31.00 3.54 18.78
CA GLY A 900 -29.80 3.00 18.14
C GLY A 900 -29.00 2.00 18.98
N ILE A 901 -29.44 1.65 20.19
CA ILE A 901 -28.75 0.71 21.07
C ILE A 901 -29.68 -0.44 21.45
N THR A 902 -29.21 -1.67 21.25
CA THR A 902 -29.90 -2.89 21.67
C THR A 902 -28.98 -3.71 22.56
N PHE A 903 -29.34 -3.90 23.82
CA PHE A 903 -28.66 -4.87 24.69
C PHE A 903 -28.92 -6.29 24.18
N VAL A 904 -27.86 -7.08 24.04
CA VAL A 904 -27.91 -8.47 23.57
C VAL A 904 -27.85 -9.41 24.76
N LYS A 905 -26.71 -9.45 25.45
CA LYS A 905 -26.46 -10.35 26.59
C LYS A 905 -25.25 -9.90 27.41
N VAL A 906 -25.11 -10.48 28.59
CA VAL A 906 -23.84 -10.53 29.33
C VAL A 906 -23.26 -11.93 29.16
N GLU A 907 -22.01 -12.02 28.73
CA GLU A 907 -21.30 -13.28 28.49
C GLU A 907 -19.80 -13.06 28.74
N ASN A 908 -19.13 -14.03 29.36
CA ASN A 908 -17.67 -14.01 29.56
C ASN A 908 -17.12 -12.68 30.10
N ASN A 909 -17.75 -12.14 31.15
CA ASN A 909 -17.37 -10.88 31.80
C ASN A 909 -17.44 -9.65 30.86
N LYS A 910 -18.31 -9.71 29.84
CA LYS A 910 -18.57 -8.61 28.89
C LYS A 910 -20.07 -8.36 28.76
N ALA A 911 -20.45 -7.10 28.60
CA ALA A 911 -21.80 -6.73 28.16
C ALA A 911 -21.79 -6.42 26.66
N ILE A 912 -22.71 -7.06 25.93
CA ILE A 912 -22.77 -7.00 24.46
C ILE A 912 -23.97 -6.17 24.04
N PHE A 913 -23.74 -5.21 23.13
CA PHE A 913 -24.76 -4.35 22.54
C PHE A 913 -24.63 -4.35 21.02
N GLU A 914 -25.75 -4.36 20.31
CA GLU A 914 -25.78 -3.96 18.90
C GLU A 914 -26.09 -2.46 18.83
N VAL A 915 -25.28 -1.72 18.07
CA VAL A 915 -25.47 -0.30 17.82
C VAL A 915 -25.56 0.02 16.34
N LEU A 916 -26.39 1.02 16.02
CA LEU A 916 -26.44 1.58 14.68
C LEU A 916 -25.40 2.70 14.52
N SER A 917 -25.32 3.32 13.34
CA SER A 917 -24.48 4.50 13.11
C SER A 917 -24.71 5.64 14.12
N GLY A 918 -23.67 6.44 14.36
CA GLY A 918 -23.67 7.59 15.26
C GLY A 918 -22.55 7.54 16.29
N ASP A 919 -22.54 8.56 17.16
CA ASP A 919 -21.56 8.70 18.24
C ASP A 919 -22.16 8.24 19.58
N TYR A 920 -21.37 7.49 20.34
CA TYR A 920 -21.74 6.89 21.62
C TYR A 920 -20.66 7.09 22.67
N SER A 921 -21.07 7.27 23.93
CA SER A 921 -20.17 7.31 25.08
C SER A 921 -20.68 6.38 26.17
N PHE A 922 -20.05 5.22 26.29
CA PHE A 922 -20.38 4.24 27.32
C PHE A 922 -19.50 4.43 28.55
N THR A 923 -20.09 4.20 29.73
CA THR A 923 -19.40 4.20 31.01
C THR A 923 -19.80 2.96 31.79
N VAL A 924 -18.82 2.21 32.28
CA VAL A 924 -19.01 1.04 33.14
C VAL A 924 -18.58 1.40 34.56
N GLU A 925 -19.55 1.48 35.47
CA GLU A 925 -19.38 1.77 36.90
C GLU A 925 -19.56 0.53 37.77
#